data_AF-A0A9D9G7F9-F1
#
_entry.id   AF-A0A9D9G7F9-F1
#
_cell.length_a   1.000
_cell.length_b   1.000
_cell.length_c   1.000
_cell.angle_alpha   90.00
_cell.angle_beta   90.00
_cell.angle_gamma   90.00
#
_symmetry.space_group_name_H-M   'P 1'
#
loop_
_entity.id
_entity.type
_entity.pdbx_description
1 polymer ?
#
loop_
_entity_poly.entity_id
_entity_poly.type
_entity_poly.pdbx_seq_one_letter_code
_entity_poly.pdbx_strand_id
1 'polypeptide(L)'
;MKKLIFLLFLSAFTKSMAHPDSLTFAVLGNSISTYYDYIPSGYSVYYSQDREKSYGIQVGDTWWMQLSRLSGLTFLANASWSGSRVAADALNSNSPFLSNHRVNALGRAGDPDFIFIAGGTNDWYAAQVPLGSYRTENFTDSLSFRGAYQRLLYKLTTWYPQSRIVCLSIFPRGNGVNDKNSQGWSQADANASIRYIAKQFGQYYVDCTTVPWSNNWSATTLDKLHPTTFGSTQLADHIYDALISQRIITRGLKRSDEVDEAERLLDLSFTEEGIVNNGTYDAKVGKRGTATTLYDEANDVYLGCTKAKSSDFFYATYDEETSLANAFNSNVTWEMLVRLDAMADASGNISRTCILGNEEGNGGWAFYNSALASTFSYCHESGVKSTMKSITGDSILVAGKFYHLVVTMDRMSHIMRYYLNGKLVCTGTRAGTDMPFPLCGTIKWRRDMWICLGGDATSGSVGGSAENSSACSFVFARIYDGALSQRAALKLYNAEVKAFTEPQSVCGKELFLDCEFTSDGAINRASGYQHRPVQMVGEVPMNYNADYNLYEAQFNKVRTHLFKYNIGDSPLIMSQLSDAYSVEVFCRSSSAKPTASIRPLSFPNGYGMGLQMSAKGNIGYTTTTQGNKADGTFTKTQWSWLEDGCLTTDYTHYVIVFDRMNYTSQLYVNGELANTRWLTFKECPVYEWAPSSWFAIGGDAKGNYETATQTGSYPFVGDVAMVRLYGRALNATQVGELVGIIGKQEMSYTLGSNGYAAVCLPYVWQVPEGYSAYIVSETTSQSVVLNAIARAGDYVPYGTPVFVKGAPKSTITLKAMKKNEVKAEYLTAQWPQNLLSGVYPGKTLTAGEGFYFRSTGAHLYRVTGNVELPPFSCYLPSAERRAYFTIEEAEDADGIASPQSTCEREISDAIYGLDGRKVEKTDVKHGVYIHRGKKILR
;
A
#
# COMPACT_ATOMS: atom_id res chain seq x y z
N MET A 1 -8.04 62.66 -37.64
CA MET A 1 -9.27 63.25 -37.06
C MET A 1 -10.14 62.13 -36.47
N LYS A 2 -11.11 62.51 -35.62
CA LYS A 2 -12.36 61.82 -35.17
C LYS A 2 -12.67 60.44 -35.82
N LYS A 3 -13.01 59.37 -35.08
CA LYS A 3 -14.31 59.12 -34.36
C LYS A 3 -15.52 59.30 -35.31
N LEU A 4 -16.56 58.47 -35.37
CA LEU A 4 -17.08 57.32 -34.60
C LEU A 4 -18.02 56.52 -35.59
N ILE A 5 -18.68 55.36 -35.37
CA ILE A 5 -19.06 54.54 -34.20
C ILE A 5 -19.17 53.05 -34.64
N PHE A 6 -18.61 52.09 -33.90
CA PHE A 6 -19.31 50.87 -33.42
C PHE A 6 -18.49 50.12 -32.37
N LEU A 7 -19.08 49.86 -31.21
CA LEU A 7 -18.51 49.09 -30.09
C LEU A 7 -19.63 48.20 -29.52
N LEU A 8 -19.25 47.20 -28.71
CA LEU A 8 -20.16 46.39 -27.88
C LEU A 8 -21.20 45.54 -28.64
N PHE A 9 -20.83 44.30 -28.98
CA PHE A 9 -21.48 43.09 -28.44
C PHE A 9 -20.71 41.84 -28.93
N LEU A 10 -19.76 41.34 -28.12
CA LEU A 10 -19.13 40.04 -28.35
C LEU A 10 -18.67 39.40 -27.03
N SER A 11 -19.63 38.97 -26.22
CA SER A 11 -19.40 38.11 -25.06
C SER A 11 -20.34 36.90 -25.16
N ALA A 12 -19.84 35.73 -24.75
CA ALA A 12 -20.51 34.42 -24.81
C ALA A 12 -21.00 33.98 -26.21
N PHE A 13 -20.20 33.15 -26.89
CA PHE A 13 -20.57 31.77 -27.28
C PHE A 13 -19.47 31.17 -28.19
N THR A 14 -18.51 30.47 -27.59
CA THR A 14 -17.67 29.53 -28.33
C THR A 14 -18.53 28.32 -28.72
N LYS A 15 -19.13 28.37 -29.92
CA LYS A 15 -19.65 27.15 -30.56
C LYS A 15 -18.51 26.14 -30.64
N SER A 16 -18.72 24.95 -30.08
CA SER A 16 -17.90 23.80 -30.40
C SER A 16 -17.95 23.57 -31.91
N MET A 17 -16.79 23.42 -32.54
CA MET A 17 -16.72 22.95 -33.92
C MET A 17 -16.98 21.44 -33.91
N ALA A 18 -18.25 21.06 -34.09
CA ALA A 18 -18.59 19.68 -34.43
C ALA A 18 -17.89 19.32 -35.75
N HIS A 19 -17.16 18.20 -35.77
CA HIS A 19 -16.73 17.59 -37.04
C HIS A 19 -17.99 17.11 -37.78
N PRO A 20 -18.11 17.33 -39.10
CA PRO A 20 -19.35 17.05 -39.83
C PRO A 20 -19.73 15.56 -39.93
N ASP A 21 -18.82 14.64 -39.54
CA ASP A 21 -18.98 13.19 -39.71
C ASP A 21 -19.18 12.41 -38.39
N SER A 22 -19.19 13.08 -37.23
CA SER A 22 -19.30 12.41 -35.92
C SER A 22 -20.73 12.39 -35.38
N LEU A 23 -21.30 11.20 -35.15
CA LEU A 23 -22.61 11.03 -34.51
C LEU A 23 -22.59 11.62 -33.08
N THR A 24 -23.71 12.23 -32.71
CA THR A 24 -23.87 13.02 -31.48
C THR A 24 -24.73 12.32 -30.44
N PHE A 25 -24.62 12.72 -29.16
CA PHE A 25 -25.54 12.22 -28.13
C PHE A 25 -25.93 13.27 -27.08
N ALA A 26 -27.13 13.10 -26.52
CA ALA A 26 -27.62 13.84 -25.37
C ALA A 26 -28.02 12.92 -24.21
N VAL A 27 -27.93 13.44 -22.98
CA VAL A 27 -28.26 12.70 -21.75
C VAL A 27 -29.51 13.28 -21.10
N LEU A 28 -30.48 12.43 -20.78
CA LEU A 28 -31.64 12.75 -19.95
C LEU A 28 -31.56 11.93 -18.65
N GLY A 29 -30.90 12.46 -17.62
CA GLY A 29 -30.60 11.72 -16.39
C GLY A 29 -31.02 12.38 -15.08
N ASN A 30 -30.67 11.74 -13.97
CA ASN A 30 -30.86 12.27 -12.61
C ASN A 30 -29.54 12.84 -12.06
N SER A 31 -29.40 12.93 -10.73
CA SER A 31 -28.21 13.42 -10.02
C SER A 31 -26.91 12.75 -10.46
N ILE A 32 -26.93 11.44 -10.70
CA ILE A 32 -25.78 10.62 -11.15
C ILE A 32 -25.22 11.08 -12.52
N SER A 33 -26.04 11.79 -13.30
CA SER A 33 -25.67 12.30 -14.62
C SER A 33 -25.49 13.83 -14.66
N THR A 34 -25.50 14.52 -13.53
CA THR A 34 -25.28 15.98 -13.48
C THR A 34 -23.79 16.34 -13.43
N TYR A 35 -23.44 17.52 -13.92
CA TYR A 35 -22.20 18.24 -13.59
C TYR A 35 -22.46 19.74 -13.73
N TYR A 36 -21.84 20.58 -12.92
CA TYR A 36 -22.04 22.04 -12.99
C TYR A 36 -21.52 22.58 -14.35
N ASP A 37 -22.08 23.70 -14.83
CA ASP A 37 -21.81 24.32 -16.15
C ASP A 37 -22.08 23.44 -17.40
N TYR A 38 -22.27 22.13 -17.27
CA TYR A 38 -22.60 21.20 -18.35
C TYR A 38 -24.10 20.82 -18.42
N ILE A 39 -24.88 21.16 -17.38
CA ILE A 39 -26.35 21.14 -17.40
C ILE A 39 -26.92 22.57 -17.52
N PRO A 40 -28.14 22.78 -18.04
CA PRO A 40 -28.67 24.13 -18.20
C PRO A 40 -28.83 24.89 -16.88
N SER A 41 -28.59 26.21 -16.91
CA SER A 41 -28.75 27.07 -15.73
C SER A 41 -30.15 26.95 -15.10
N GLY A 42 -30.19 26.96 -13.76
CA GLY A 42 -31.39 26.73 -12.96
C GLY A 42 -31.76 25.25 -12.72
N TYR A 43 -31.04 24.29 -13.33
CA TYR A 43 -31.20 22.87 -13.03
C TYR A 43 -30.47 22.53 -11.73
N SER A 44 -31.05 21.65 -10.91
CA SER A 44 -30.37 21.20 -9.68
C SER A 44 -29.19 20.29 -10.03
N VAL A 45 -28.03 20.53 -9.42
CA VAL A 45 -26.77 19.80 -9.64
C VAL A 45 -26.38 18.99 -8.41
N TYR A 46 -25.80 17.80 -8.60
CA TYR A 46 -25.16 17.04 -7.52
C TYR A 46 -23.64 17.28 -7.50
N TYR A 47 -22.97 17.05 -8.63
CA TYR A 47 -21.53 17.32 -8.80
C TYR A 47 -21.30 18.81 -9.03
N SER A 48 -21.27 19.57 -7.93
CA SER A 48 -20.97 21.02 -7.90
C SER A 48 -19.47 21.31 -7.80
N GLN A 49 -19.08 22.57 -8.01
CA GLN A 49 -17.69 23.04 -7.84
C GLN A 49 -17.09 22.67 -6.48
N ASP A 50 -17.89 22.66 -5.41
CA ASP A 50 -17.40 22.29 -4.08
C ASP A 50 -17.27 20.78 -3.89
N ARG A 51 -18.05 19.97 -4.63
CA ARG A 51 -17.84 18.52 -4.70
C ARG A 51 -16.64 18.13 -5.57
N GLU A 52 -16.35 18.88 -6.65
CA GLU A 52 -15.08 18.72 -7.38
C GLU A 52 -13.89 18.93 -6.43
N LYS A 53 -13.86 20.05 -5.69
CA LYS A 53 -12.82 20.34 -4.68
C LYS A 53 -12.73 19.27 -3.58
N SER A 54 -13.87 18.71 -3.15
CA SER A 54 -13.93 17.76 -2.03
C SER A 54 -13.60 16.31 -2.40
N TYR A 55 -13.80 15.92 -3.67
CA TYR A 55 -13.69 14.52 -4.11
C TYR A 55 -12.78 14.31 -5.32
N GLY A 56 -12.26 15.37 -5.93
CA GLY A 56 -11.37 15.33 -7.10
C GLY A 56 -12.03 14.95 -8.44
N ILE A 57 -13.34 14.71 -8.46
CA ILE A 57 -14.08 14.22 -9.62
C ILE A 57 -14.29 15.36 -10.63
N GLN A 58 -13.66 15.26 -11.80
CA GLN A 58 -13.78 16.24 -12.89
C GLN A 58 -14.91 15.88 -13.87
N VAL A 59 -15.31 16.81 -14.75
CA VAL A 59 -16.35 16.52 -15.75
C VAL A 59 -15.98 15.35 -16.67
N GLY A 60 -14.69 15.22 -17.00
CA GLY A 60 -14.15 14.12 -17.80
C GLY A 60 -14.22 12.75 -17.12
N ASP A 61 -14.45 12.71 -15.81
CA ASP A 61 -14.60 11.49 -15.02
C ASP A 61 -16.05 11.00 -15.00
N THR A 62 -17.02 11.81 -15.42
CA THR A 62 -18.43 11.41 -15.45
C THR A 62 -18.67 10.29 -16.46
N TRP A 63 -19.60 9.36 -16.14
CA TRP A 63 -19.86 8.19 -16.99
C TRP A 63 -20.20 8.55 -18.44
N TRP A 64 -20.84 9.71 -18.68
CA TRP A 64 -21.24 10.17 -20.00
C TRP A 64 -20.08 10.80 -20.79
N MET A 65 -19.15 11.52 -20.14
CA MET A 65 -17.92 11.97 -20.80
C MET A 65 -16.94 10.82 -21.05
N GLN A 66 -16.86 9.84 -20.15
CA GLN A 66 -16.12 8.61 -20.39
C GLN A 66 -16.73 7.81 -21.55
N LEU A 67 -18.06 7.66 -21.60
CA LEU A 67 -18.76 7.04 -22.74
C LEU A 67 -18.51 7.78 -24.06
N SER A 68 -18.48 9.12 -24.07
CA SER A 68 -18.14 9.92 -25.26
C SER A 68 -16.76 9.55 -25.82
N ARG A 69 -15.76 9.40 -24.94
CA ARG A 69 -14.39 8.98 -25.32
C ARG A 69 -14.35 7.55 -25.85
N LEU A 70 -15.00 6.60 -25.16
CA LEU A 70 -15.02 5.18 -25.54
C LEU A 70 -15.75 4.92 -26.87
N SER A 71 -16.93 5.54 -27.04
CA SER A 71 -17.86 5.25 -28.15
C SER A 71 -17.68 6.12 -29.40
N GLY A 72 -16.78 7.11 -29.36
CA GLY A 72 -16.64 8.11 -30.42
C GLY A 72 -17.84 9.03 -30.61
N LEU A 73 -18.90 8.90 -29.81
CA LEU A 73 -20.09 9.75 -29.87
C LEU A 73 -19.79 11.13 -29.30
N THR A 74 -20.07 12.18 -30.06
CA THR A 74 -19.82 13.57 -29.67
C THR A 74 -20.89 14.05 -28.68
N PHE A 75 -20.46 14.50 -27.50
CA PHE A 75 -21.36 15.07 -26.50
C PHE A 75 -22.02 16.36 -27.01
N LEU A 76 -23.36 16.41 -26.99
CA LEU A 76 -24.16 17.54 -27.49
C LEU A 76 -24.90 18.31 -26.39
N ALA A 77 -25.56 17.61 -25.47
CA ALA A 77 -26.36 18.22 -24.40
C ALA A 77 -26.58 17.30 -23.20
N ASN A 78 -26.71 17.88 -22.00
CA ASN A 78 -27.05 17.14 -20.78
C ASN A 78 -28.25 17.78 -20.06
N ALA A 79 -29.43 17.21 -20.27
CA ALA A 79 -30.69 17.66 -19.65
C ALA A 79 -30.92 17.03 -18.25
N SER A 80 -29.86 16.65 -17.52
CA SER A 80 -29.97 15.98 -16.22
C SER A 80 -30.28 16.92 -15.05
N TRP A 81 -31.10 16.46 -14.09
CA TRP A 81 -31.56 17.26 -12.96
C TRP A 81 -31.48 16.44 -11.65
N SER A 82 -30.80 16.96 -10.64
CA SER A 82 -30.58 16.29 -9.35
C SER A 82 -31.88 16.08 -8.57
N GLY A 83 -32.10 14.87 -8.04
CA GLY A 83 -33.36 14.48 -7.38
C GLY A 83 -34.58 14.28 -8.31
N SER A 84 -34.44 14.49 -9.62
CA SER A 84 -35.58 14.40 -10.56
C SER A 84 -36.11 12.98 -10.80
N ARG A 85 -37.40 12.90 -11.13
CA ARG A 85 -38.19 11.67 -11.34
C ARG A 85 -38.63 11.53 -12.80
N VAL A 86 -38.90 10.32 -13.26
CA VAL A 86 -39.59 10.10 -14.54
C VAL A 86 -41.06 10.51 -14.43
N ALA A 87 -41.70 10.12 -13.33
CA ALA A 87 -43.04 10.56 -12.95
C ALA A 87 -43.11 12.07 -12.66
N ALA A 88 -44.30 12.64 -12.85
CA ALA A 88 -44.60 14.04 -12.65
C ALA A 88 -44.42 14.46 -11.18
N ASP A 89 -43.96 15.68 -11.00
CA ASP A 89 -43.57 16.22 -9.71
C ASP A 89 -44.44 17.44 -9.38
N ALA A 90 -45.36 17.26 -8.43
CA ALA A 90 -46.27 18.31 -7.98
C ALA A 90 -45.56 19.50 -7.31
N LEU A 91 -44.31 19.32 -6.85
CA LEU A 91 -43.51 20.38 -6.24
C LEU A 91 -42.72 21.20 -7.27
N ASN A 92 -42.45 20.64 -8.45
CA ASN A 92 -41.72 21.32 -9.53
C ASN A 92 -42.04 20.66 -10.88
N SER A 93 -42.99 21.22 -11.64
CA SER A 93 -43.41 20.69 -12.94
C SER A 93 -42.33 20.68 -14.03
N ASN A 94 -41.20 21.36 -13.82
CA ASN A 94 -40.05 21.35 -14.74
C ASN A 94 -39.05 20.23 -14.44
N SER A 95 -38.99 19.72 -13.21
CA SER A 95 -38.03 18.66 -12.80
C SER A 95 -38.21 17.32 -13.52
N PRO A 96 -39.44 16.84 -13.86
CA PRO A 96 -39.64 15.50 -14.42
C PRO A 96 -38.99 15.31 -15.79
N PHE A 97 -38.56 14.08 -16.07
CA PHE A 97 -37.95 13.72 -17.37
C PHE A 97 -38.92 14.02 -18.53
N LEU A 98 -40.23 13.82 -18.32
CA LEU A 98 -41.28 14.08 -19.30
C LEU A 98 -41.65 15.56 -19.49
N SER A 99 -41.06 16.49 -18.74
CA SER A 99 -41.40 17.92 -18.82
C SER A 99 -41.05 18.52 -20.19
N ASN A 100 -41.77 19.55 -20.63
CA ASN A 100 -41.41 20.26 -21.87
C ASN A 100 -40.06 20.97 -21.73
N HIS A 101 -39.75 21.45 -20.51
CA HIS A 101 -38.52 22.15 -20.19
C HIS A 101 -37.27 21.26 -20.37
N ARG A 102 -37.32 20.00 -19.92
CA ARG A 102 -36.21 19.05 -20.00
C ARG A 102 -36.09 18.35 -21.35
N VAL A 103 -37.22 17.97 -21.97
CA VAL A 103 -37.17 17.39 -23.32
C VAL A 103 -36.59 18.41 -24.32
N ASN A 104 -37.06 19.67 -24.31
CA ASN A 104 -36.47 20.73 -25.14
C ASN A 104 -35.00 21.04 -24.83
N ALA A 105 -34.47 20.63 -23.67
CA ALA A 105 -33.06 20.85 -23.34
C ALA A 105 -32.10 19.90 -24.08
N LEU A 106 -32.60 18.78 -24.61
CA LEU A 106 -31.81 17.83 -25.40
C LEU A 106 -31.43 18.41 -26.77
N GLY A 107 -32.36 19.07 -27.45
CA GLY A 107 -32.17 19.67 -28.78
C GLY A 107 -31.49 21.06 -28.81
N ARG A 108 -31.03 21.59 -27.67
CA ARG A 108 -30.58 23.01 -27.58
C ARG A 108 -29.35 23.37 -28.43
N ALA A 109 -28.57 22.38 -28.85
CA ALA A 109 -27.39 22.56 -29.70
C ALA A 109 -27.56 21.94 -31.11
N GLY A 110 -28.80 21.52 -31.45
CA GLY A 110 -29.10 20.60 -32.55
C GLY A 110 -29.78 19.33 -32.01
N ASP A 111 -30.44 18.58 -32.87
CA ASP A 111 -31.07 17.32 -32.49
C ASP A 111 -30.01 16.19 -32.40
N PRO A 112 -29.96 15.40 -31.32
CA PRO A 112 -28.91 14.40 -31.11
C PRO A 112 -29.18 13.08 -31.87
N ASP A 113 -28.14 12.40 -32.35
CA ASP A 113 -28.29 11.06 -32.96
C ASP A 113 -28.66 9.99 -31.93
N PHE A 114 -28.23 10.14 -30.67
CA PHE A 114 -28.54 9.25 -29.56
C PHE A 114 -29.09 10.00 -28.34
N ILE A 115 -30.10 9.43 -27.67
CA ILE A 115 -30.64 9.95 -26.39
C ILE A 115 -30.51 8.88 -25.32
N PHE A 116 -29.62 9.10 -24.35
CA PHE A 116 -29.42 8.19 -23.21
C PHE A 116 -30.32 8.59 -22.03
N ILE A 117 -31.20 7.69 -21.60
CA ILE A 117 -32.13 7.92 -20.48
C ILE A 117 -31.62 7.21 -19.22
N ALA A 118 -31.31 7.97 -18.17
CA ALA A 118 -30.80 7.47 -16.88
C ALA A 118 -31.76 7.87 -15.73
N GLY A 119 -32.91 7.19 -15.63
CA GLY A 119 -34.01 7.55 -14.74
C GLY A 119 -34.65 6.37 -14.00
N GLY A 120 -35.48 6.67 -12.98
CA GLY A 120 -36.18 5.68 -12.14
C GLY A 120 -35.68 5.57 -10.70
N THR A 121 -34.44 5.98 -10.41
CA THR A 121 -33.88 5.97 -9.04
C THR A 121 -34.76 6.73 -8.04
N ASN A 122 -35.11 7.98 -8.34
CA ASN A 122 -35.87 8.84 -7.44
C ASN A 122 -37.36 8.50 -7.47
N ASP A 123 -37.85 7.90 -8.55
CA ASP A 123 -39.20 7.32 -8.63
C ASP A 123 -39.37 6.18 -7.62
N TRP A 124 -38.34 5.34 -7.44
CA TRP A 124 -38.36 4.26 -6.44
C TRP A 124 -38.36 4.79 -5.00
N TYR A 125 -37.55 5.82 -4.70
CA TYR A 125 -37.55 6.46 -3.38
C TYR A 125 -38.81 7.29 -3.07
N ALA A 126 -39.56 7.71 -4.09
CA ALA A 126 -40.70 8.59 -3.93
C ALA A 126 -41.95 7.84 -3.44
N ALA A 127 -42.28 8.05 -2.16
CA ALA A 127 -43.37 7.34 -1.46
C ALA A 127 -44.77 7.51 -2.07
N GLN A 128 -44.96 8.42 -3.03
CA GLN A 128 -46.21 8.65 -3.76
C GLN A 128 -46.21 8.19 -5.23
N VAL A 129 -45.18 7.47 -5.71
CA VAL A 129 -45.10 6.99 -7.10
C VAL A 129 -45.42 5.48 -7.17
N PRO A 130 -46.64 5.08 -7.57
CA PRO A 130 -46.97 3.68 -7.79
C PRO A 130 -46.31 3.15 -9.08
N LEU A 131 -46.07 1.85 -9.15
CA LEU A 131 -45.49 1.21 -10.35
C LEU A 131 -46.39 1.40 -11.58
N GLY A 132 -47.71 1.32 -11.39
CA GLY A 132 -48.72 1.53 -12.43
C GLY A 132 -49.01 0.30 -13.30
N SER A 133 -49.76 0.54 -14.37
CA SER A 133 -50.11 -0.45 -15.39
C SER A 133 -49.55 -0.03 -16.75
N TYR A 134 -49.23 -0.99 -17.61
CA TYR A 134 -48.88 -0.70 -19.00
C TYR A 134 -50.13 -0.28 -19.78
N ARG A 135 -49.98 0.67 -20.70
CA ARG A 135 -50.99 1.05 -21.70
C ARG A 135 -50.52 0.68 -23.11
N THR A 136 -51.45 0.44 -24.02
CA THR A 136 -51.18 0.23 -25.46
C THR A 136 -51.36 1.50 -26.28
N GLU A 137 -52.16 2.43 -25.79
CA GLU A 137 -52.52 3.70 -26.42
C GLU A 137 -52.73 4.78 -25.34
N ASN A 138 -53.00 6.02 -25.76
CA ASN A 138 -53.43 7.10 -24.86
C ASN A 138 -52.52 7.25 -23.63
N PHE A 139 -51.22 7.49 -23.88
CA PHE A 139 -50.14 7.63 -22.90
C PHE A 139 -50.23 8.93 -22.07
N THR A 140 -51.36 9.13 -21.39
CA THR A 140 -51.67 10.33 -20.61
C THR A 140 -51.25 10.24 -19.15
N ASP A 141 -51.13 9.03 -18.59
CA ASP A 141 -50.61 8.83 -17.23
C ASP A 141 -49.19 9.39 -17.11
N SER A 142 -48.99 10.22 -16.08
CA SER A 142 -47.70 10.76 -15.70
C SER A 142 -47.45 10.64 -14.19
N LEU A 143 -48.32 9.94 -13.44
CA LEU A 143 -48.21 9.81 -11.98
C LEU A 143 -47.64 8.44 -11.58
N SER A 144 -47.91 7.39 -12.36
CA SER A 144 -47.26 6.09 -12.17
C SER A 144 -45.94 5.98 -12.93
N PHE A 145 -45.01 5.15 -12.44
CA PHE A 145 -43.71 4.96 -13.08
C PHE A 145 -43.85 4.41 -14.52
N ARG A 146 -44.63 3.34 -14.72
CA ARG A 146 -44.87 2.75 -16.05
C ARG A 146 -45.53 3.76 -17.00
N GLY A 147 -46.61 4.42 -16.55
CA GLY A 147 -47.32 5.40 -17.37
C GLY A 147 -46.42 6.55 -17.80
N ALA A 148 -45.68 7.13 -16.84
CA ALA A 148 -44.74 8.22 -17.10
C ALA A 148 -43.60 7.83 -18.04
N TYR A 149 -43.05 6.61 -17.94
CA TYR A 149 -41.98 6.14 -18.83
C TYR A 149 -42.51 5.87 -20.24
N GLN A 150 -43.72 5.34 -20.40
CA GLN A 150 -44.37 5.21 -21.72
C GLN A 150 -44.66 6.58 -22.34
N ARG A 151 -45.18 7.53 -21.55
CA ARG A 151 -45.41 8.92 -21.97
C ARG A 151 -44.10 9.63 -22.36
N LEU A 152 -43.00 9.33 -21.67
CA LEU A 152 -41.67 9.83 -22.01
C LEU A 152 -41.19 9.29 -23.37
N LEU A 153 -41.23 7.97 -23.60
CA LEU A 153 -40.80 7.41 -24.89
C LEU A 153 -41.69 7.83 -26.06
N TYR A 154 -43.02 7.87 -25.88
CA TYR A 154 -43.94 8.43 -26.88
C TYR A 154 -43.57 9.86 -27.26
N LYS A 155 -43.29 10.71 -26.25
CA LYS A 155 -42.91 12.10 -26.49
C LYS A 155 -41.55 12.22 -27.18
N LEU A 156 -40.54 11.48 -26.74
CA LEU A 156 -39.20 11.52 -27.34
C LEU A 156 -39.21 11.00 -28.79
N THR A 157 -39.89 9.88 -29.08
CA THR A 157 -40.05 9.38 -30.46
C THR A 157 -40.87 10.32 -31.36
N THR A 158 -41.76 11.14 -30.78
CA THR A 158 -42.50 12.17 -31.54
C THR A 158 -41.66 13.44 -31.79
N TRP A 159 -40.87 13.89 -30.80
CA TRP A 159 -40.14 15.16 -30.87
C TRP A 159 -38.73 15.03 -31.47
N TYR A 160 -38.14 13.84 -31.35
CA TYR A 160 -36.80 13.50 -31.85
C TYR A 160 -36.85 12.22 -32.71
N PRO A 161 -37.59 12.23 -33.85
CA PRO A 161 -37.93 11.02 -34.60
C PRO A 161 -36.74 10.37 -35.35
N GLN A 162 -35.58 11.03 -35.41
CA GLN A 162 -34.35 10.46 -35.98
C GLN A 162 -33.41 9.89 -34.90
N SER A 163 -33.63 10.22 -33.62
CA SER A 163 -32.74 9.86 -32.53
C SER A 163 -32.93 8.41 -32.08
N ARG A 164 -31.82 7.70 -31.89
CA ARG A 164 -31.79 6.37 -31.28
C ARG A 164 -31.88 6.51 -29.76
N ILE A 165 -33.01 6.11 -29.16
CA ILE A 165 -33.18 6.21 -27.71
C ILE A 165 -32.60 4.97 -27.05
N VAL A 166 -31.68 5.19 -26.09
CA VAL A 166 -31.04 4.14 -25.28
C VAL A 166 -31.55 4.26 -23.86
N CYS A 167 -32.45 3.35 -23.48
CA CYS A 167 -33.00 3.28 -22.13
C CYS A 167 -32.02 2.52 -21.24
N LEU A 168 -31.32 3.22 -20.34
CA LEU A 168 -30.50 2.56 -19.34
C LEU A 168 -31.39 2.05 -18.20
N SER A 169 -31.04 0.90 -17.63
CA SER A 169 -31.64 0.46 -16.37
C SER A 169 -31.34 1.45 -15.25
N ILE A 170 -32.11 1.40 -14.17
CA ILE A 170 -31.68 2.00 -12.90
C ILE A 170 -30.34 1.35 -12.52
N PHE A 171 -29.32 2.18 -12.26
CA PHE A 171 -27.96 1.78 -11.91
C PHE A 171 -27.90 1.06 -10.54
N PRO A 172 -26.80 0.35 -10.21
CA PRO A 172 -26.63 -0.26 -8.90
C PRO A 172 -26.69 0.79 -7.78
N ARG A 173 -27.18 0.38 -6.59
CA ARG A 173 -27.17 1.21 -5.39
C ARG A 173 -27.09 0.32 -4.14
N GLY A 174 -26.89 0.92 -2.96
CA GLY A 174 -26.78 0.19 -1.69
C GLY A 174 -28.01 -0.59 -1.23
N ASN A 175 -29.14 -0.51 -1.94
CA ASN A 175 -30.31 -1.37 -1.78
C ASN A 175 -30.22 -2.61 -2.67
N GLY A 176 -30.77 -3.73 -2.22
CA GLY A 176 -30.94 -4.91 -3.05
C GLY A 176 -31.85 -4.64 -4.25
N VAL A 177 -31.56 -5.27 -5.40
CA VAL A 177 -32.36 -5.09 -6.63
C VAL A 177 -33.83 -5.52 -6.47
N ASN A 178 -34.10 -6.42 -5.52
CA ASN A 178 -35.43 -6.91 -5.17
C ASN A 178 -36.04 -6.19 -3.95
N ASP A 179 -35.35 -5.22 -3.34
CA ASP A 179 -35.89 -4.43 -2.23
C ASP A 179 -37.14 -3.68 -2.71
N LYS A 180 -38.23 -3.77 -1.94
CA LYS A 180 -39.48 -3.06 -2.24
C LYS A 180 -39.50 -1.70 -1.56
N ASN A 181 -39.95 -0.68 -2.28
CA ASN A 181 -40.27 0.61 -1.70
C ASN A 181 -41.61 0.59 -0.94
N SER A 182 -41.99 1.72 -0.36
CA SER A 182 -43.29 1.92 0.32
C SER A 182 -44.52 1.78 -0.60
N GLN A 183 -44.33 1.72 -1.91
CA GLN A 183 -45.36 1.44 -2.92
C GLN A 183 -45.33 -0.03 -3.40
N GLY A 184 -44.55 -0.90 -2.75
CA GLY A 184 -44.55 -2.35 -2.94
C GLY A 184 -43.78 -2.89 -4.14
N TRP A 185 -43.01 -2.05 -4.85
CA TRP A 185 -42.27 -2.40 -6.07
C TRP A 185 -40.75 -2.21 -5.92
N SER A 186 -39.99 -2.96 -6.72
CA SER A 186 -38.54 -3.09 -6.64
C SER A 186 -37.78 -2.49 -7.82
N GLN A 187 -36.45 -2.45 -7.76
CA GLN A 187 -35.63 -2.09 -8.91
C GLN A 187 -35.76 -3.12 -10.04
N ALA A 188 -35.94 -4.40 -9.71
CA ALA A 188 -36.23 -5.44 -10.70
C ALA A 188 -37.56 -5.17 -11.44
N ASP A 189 -38.64 -4.83 -10.72
CA ASP A 189 -39.93 -4.46 -11.30
C ASP A 189 -39.83 -3.25 -12.24
N ALA A 190 -39.04 -2.26 -11.84
CA ALA A 190 -38.79 -1.06 -12.63
C ALA A 190 -37.96 -1.36 -13.88
N ASN A 191 -36.85 -2.08 -13.75
CA ASN A 191 -35.96 -2.41 -14.87
C ASN A 191 -36.63 -3.35 -15.87
N ALA A 192 -37.42 -4.33 -15.41
CA ALA A 192 -38.28 -5.13 -16.26
C ALA A 192 -39.32 -4.27 -17.00
N SER A 193 -39.86 -3.24 -16.34
CA SER A 193 -40.77 -2.28 -16.96
C SER A 193 -40.06 -1.39 -18.00
N ILE A 194 -38.87 -0.87 -17.72
CA ILE A 194 -38.06 -0.09 -18.69
C ILE A 194 -37.76 -0.96 -19.92
N ARG A 195 -37.26 -2.19 -19.73
CA ARG A 195 -36.95 -3.14 -20.81
C ARG A 195 -38.17 -3.48 -21.66
N TYR A 196 -39.32 -3.72 -21.03
CA TYR A 196 -40.58 -3.97 -21.73
C TYR A 196 -41.02 -2.76 -22.54
N ILE A 197 -41.03 -1.57 -21.92
CA ILE A 197 -41.48 -0.32 -22.53
C ILE A 197 -40.56 0.09 -23.71
N ALA A 198 -39.24 0.02 -23.54
CA ALA A 198 -38.29 0.25 -24.63
C ALA A 198 -38.58 -0.64 -25.85
N LYS A 199 -38.80 -1.95 -25.61
CA LYS A 199 -39.18 -2.90 -26.67
C LYS A 199 -40.50 -2.53 -27.37
N GLN A 200 -41.52 -2.06 -26.65
CA GLN A 200 -42.79 -1.64 -27.26
C GLN A 200 -42.63 -0.41 -28.19
N PHE A 201 -41.71 0.50 -27.87
CA PHE A 201 -41.41 1.69 -28.68
C PHE A 201 -40.29 1.47 -29.73
N GLY A 202 -39.82 0.23 -29.91
CA GLY A 202 -38.72 -0.10 -30.82
C GLY A 202 -37.35 0.49 -30.43
N GLN A 203 -37.18 0.86 -29.15
CA GLN A 203 -36.00 1.53 -28.61
C GLN A 203 -35.07 0.56 -27.87
N TYR A 204 -33.81 0.96 -27.71
CA TYR A 204 -32.77 0.12 -27.13
C TYR A 204 -32.84 0.08 -25.59
N TYR A 205 -32.35 -1.01 -25.01
CA TYR A 205 -32.25 -1.19 -23.56
C TYR A 205 -30.86 -1.72 -23.16
N VAL A 206 -30.21 -1.05 -22.22
CA VAL A 206 -28.95 -1.50 -21.62
C VAL A 206 -29.21 -1.81 -20.15
N ASP A 207 -28.97 -3.07 -19.77
CA ASP A 207 -29.03 -3.48 -18.38
C ASP A 207 -27.72 -3.11 -17.69
N CYS A 208 -27.76 -2.15 -16.78
CA CYS A 208 -26.61 -1.71 -15.98
C CYS A 208 -26.61 -2.34 -14.56
N THR A 209 -27.52 -3.27 -14.24
CA THR A 209 -27.58 -3.85 -12.88
C THR A 209 -26.38 -4.73 -12.53
N THR A 210 -25.68 -5.25 -13.54
CA THR A 210 -24.49 -6.10 -13.39
C THR A 210 -23.19 -5.31 -13.25
N VAL A 211 -23.23 -3.97 -13.27
CA VAL A 211 -22.03 -3.14 -13.05
C VAL A 211 -21.52 -3.38 -11.61
N PRO A 212 -20.24 -3.76 -11.41
CA PRO A 212 -19.76 -4.39 -10.17
C PRO A 212 -19.53 -3.44 -8.97
N TRP A 213 -20.32 -2.37 -8.84
CA TRP A 213 -20.23 -1.41 -7.72
C TRP A 213 -20.40 -2.10 -6.35
N SER A 214 -21.21 -3.15 -6.29
CA SER A 214 -21.43 -3.96 -5.08
C SER A 214 -20.16 -4.60 -4.51
N ASN A 215 -19.13 -4.79 -5.33
CA ASN A 215 -17.90 -5.47 -4.92
C ASN A 215 -16.99 -4.55 -4.08
N ASN A 216 -17.11 -3.23 -4.24
CA ASN A 216 -16.45 -2.23 -3.39
C ASN A 216 -17.20 -0.89 -3.44
N TRP A 217 -18.28 -0.76 -2.67
CA TRP A 217 -19.09 0.46 -2.61
C TRP A 217 -18.28 1.71 -2.29
N SER A 218 -17.28 1.61 -1.41
CA SER A 218 -16.41 2.71 -0.98
C SER A 218 -15.47 3.23 -2.06
N ALA A 219 -15.01 2.36 -2.97
CA ALA A 219 -14.19 2.78 -4.11
C ALA A 219 -15.03 3.25 -5.31
N THR A 220 -16.24 2.71 -5.47
CA THR A 220 -17.10 2.96 -6.64
C THR A 220 -18.12 4.07 -6.44
N THR A 221 -18.51 4.40 -5.21
CA THR A 221 -19.54 5.40 -4.91
C THR A 221 -19.19 6.28 -3.70
N LEU A 222 -19.68 7.52 -3.70
CA LEU A 222 -19.52 8.47 -2.59
C LEU A 222 -20.45 8.17 -1.40
N ASP A 223 -21.63 7.59 -1.68
CA ASP A 223 -22.75 7.46 -0.74
C ASP A 223 -23.61 6.20 -0.99
N LYS A 224 -23.04 5.18 -1.66
CA LYS A 224 -23.76 3.99 -2.17
C LYS A 224 -24.81 4.29 -3.26
N LEU A 225 -24.73 5.45 -3.92
CA LEU A 225 -25.60 5.80 -5.05
C LEU A 225 -24.90 6.60 -6.16
N HIS A 226 -24.15 7.63 -5.80
CA HIS A 226 -23.47 8.52 -6.73
C HIS A 226 -22.02 8.03 -6.97
N PRO A 227 -21.64 7.71 -8.21
CA PRO A 227 -20.34 7.12 -8.49
C PRO A 227 -19.16 8.07 -8.25
N THR A 228 -18.02 7.48 -7.91
CA THR A 228 -16.69 8.08 -8.02
C THR A 228 -16.24 8.11 -9.49
N THR A 229 -15.03 8.63 -9.77
CA THR A 229 -14.35 8.44 -11.06
C THR A 229 -14.29 6.95 -11.45
N PHE A 230 -13.90 6.06 -10.51
CA PHE A 230 -13.80 4.62 -10.77
C PHE A 230 -15.16 3.93 -11.00
N GLY A 231 -16.19 4.27 -10.22
CA GLY A 231 -17.54 3.77 -10.47
C GLY A 231 -18.12 4.27 -11.79
N SER A 232 -17.78 5.50 -12.18
CA SER A 232 -18.18 6.09 -13.47
C SER A 232 -17.48 5.41 -14.66
N THR A 233 -16.21 5.00 -14.51
CA THR A 233 -15.50 4.18 -15.49
C THR A 233 -16.20 2.83 -15.67
N GLN A 234 -16.41 2.07 -14.58
CA GLN A 234 -17.11 0.78 -14.64
C GLN A 234 -18.51 0.85 -15.28
N LEU A 235 -19.22 1.98 -15.11
CA LEU A 235 -20.51 2.22 -15.73
C LEU A 235 -20.39 2.59 -17.21
N ALA A 236 -19.40 3.40 -17.60
CA ALA A 236 -19.14 3.80 -18.97
C ALA A 236 -18.68 2.61 -19.83
N ASP A 237 -17.73 1.82 -19.33
CA ASP A 237 -17.21 0.60 -19.97
C ASP A 237 -18.36 -0.37 -20.28
N HIS A 238 -19.18 -0.67 -19.26
CA HIS A 238 -20.30 -1.60 -19.38
C HIS A 238 -21.40 -1.10 -20.34
N ILE A 239 -21.68 0.21 -20.38
CA ILE A 239 -22.60 0.78 -21.38
C ILE A 239 -21.99 0.67 -22.78
N TYR A 240 -20.70 0.96 -22.96
CA TYR A 240 -20.01 0.84 -24.25
C TYR A 240 -20.03 -0.60 -24.78
N ASP A 241 -19.67 -1.58 -23.94
CA ASP A 241 -19.73 -3.00 -24.29
C ASP A 241 -21.15 -3.45 -24.66
N ALA A 242 -22.17 -2.95 -23.96
CA ALA A 242 -23.57 -3.21 -24.30
C ALA A 242 -23.97 -2.58 -25.65
N LEU A 243 -23.51 -1.36 -25.96
CA LEU A 243 -23.77 -0.71 -27.26
C LEU A 243 -23.10 -1.46 -28.42
N ILE A 244 -21.87 -1.96 -28.23
CA ILE A 244 -21.12 -2.72 -29.23
C ILE A 244 -21.71 -4.13 -29.42
N SER A 245 -21.97 -4.86 -28.34
CA SER A 245 -22.50 -6.23 -28.40
C SER A 245 -23.93 -6.29 -28.95
N GLN A 246 -24.78 -5.31 -28.64
CA GLN A 246 -26.12 -5.15 -29.24
C GLN A 246 -26.09 -4.52 -30.65
N ARG A 247 -24.91 -4.16 -31.18
CA ARG A 247 -24.71 -3.48 -32.49
C ARG A 247 -25.46 -2.15 -32.63
N ILE A 248 -25.68 -1.45 -31.52
CA ILE A 248 -26.30 -0.12 -31.46
C ILE A 248 -25.36 0.94 -32.06
N ILE A 249 -24.06 0.74 -31.84
CA ILE A 249 -22.94 1.40 -32.53
C ILE A 249 -22.04 0.34 -33.17
N THR A 250 -21.24 0.72 -34.16
CA THR A 250 -20.27 -0.16 -34.83
C THR A 250 -18.85 0.10 -34.34
N ARG A 251 -17.97 -0.92 -34.38
CA ARG A 251 -16.54 -0.80 -34.01
C ARG A 251 -15.73 0.23 -34.83
N GLY A 252 -16.31 0.82 -35.89
CA GLY A 252 -15.72 1.93 -36.65
C GLY A 252 -15.92 3.31 -36.00
N LEU A 253 -16.85 3.45 -35.06
CA LEU A 253 -16.98 4.62 -34.19
C LEU A 253 -16.00 4.47 -33.01
N LYS A 254 -14.70 4.52 -33.34
CA LYS A 254 -13.61 4.28 -32.40
C LYS A 254 -12.84 5.58 -32.18
N ARG A 255 -12.40 5.81 -30.95
CA ARG A 255 -11.15 6.54 -30.71
C ARG A 255 -10.18 5.85 -29.76
N SER A 256 -10.57 4.83 -29.00
CA SER A 256 -9.60 4.13 -28.15
C SER A 256 -9.06 2.84 -28.74
N ASP A 257 -7.74 2.67 -28.66
CA ASP A 257 -7.01 1.40 -28.81
C ASP A 257 -6.46 0.91 -27.45
N GLU A 258 -7.07 1.32 -26.33
CA GLU A 258 -6.81 0.72 -25.02
C GLU A 258 -7.21 -0.77 -25.00
N VAL A 259 -6.35 -1.60 -24.41
CA VAL A 259 -6.50 -3.05 -24.32
C VAL A 259 -6.46 -3.52 -22.86
N ASP A 260 -7.22 -4.57 -22.52
CA ASP A 260 -7.18 -5.14 -21.17
C ASP A 260 -5.99 -6.09 -20.92
N GLU A 261 -5.32 -6.51 -22.00
CA GLU A 261 -4.18 -7.42 -22.04
C GLU A 261 -3.24 -6.91 -23.14
N ALA A 262 -1.94 -6.83 -22.85
CA ALA A 262 -0.89 -6.33 -23.75
C ALA A 262 0.38 -7.18 -23.55
N GLU A 263 1.22 -7.27 -24.57
CA GLU A 263 2.44 -8.09 -24.57
C GLU A 263 3.60 -7.35 -23.90
N ARG A 264 4.32 -8.01 -22.96
CA ARG A 264 5.52 -7.45 -22.33
C ARG A 264 6.70 -7.51 -23.30
N LEU A 265 6.90 -6.43 -24.06
CA LEU A 265 8.08 -6.28 -24.93
C LEU A 265 9.38 -6.29 -24.10
N LEU A 266 9.39 -5.56 -22.99
CA LEU A 266 10.43 -5.66 -21.96
C LEU A 266 9.84 -6.13 -20.63
N ASP A 267 10.55 -7.03 -19.96
CA ASP A 267 10.35 -7.37 -18.54
C ASP A 267 11.73 -7.41 -17.87
N LEU A 268 12.27 -6.21 -17.63
CA LEU A 268 13.60 -6.03 -17.05
C LEU A 268 13.54 -6.36 -15.56
N SER A 269 14.31 -7.35 -15.15
CA SER A 269 14.43 -7.83 -13.77
C SER A 269 15.89 -8.19 -13.48
N PHE A 270 16.19 -8.74 -12.31
CA PHE A 270 17.58 -8.89 -11.85
C PHE A 270 17.87 -10.27 -11.26
N THR A 271 19.15 -10.64 -11.28
CA THR A 271 19.73 -11.89 -10.78
C THR A 271 21.07 -11.57 -10.08
N GLU A 272 21.79 -12.58 -9.59
CA GLU A 272 23.16 -12.39 -9.09
C GLU A 272 24.11 -11.84 -10.17
N GLU A 273 23.97 -12.29 -11.42
CA GLU A 273 24.85 -11.88 -12.53
C GLU A 273 24.57 -10.43 -13.01
N GLY A 274 23.32 -9.97 -12.91
CA GLY A 274 22.93 -8.61 -13.27
C GLY A 274 21.49 -8.47 -13.72
N ILE A 275 21.26 -7.53 -14.64
CA ILE A 275 19.97 -7.32 -15.32
C ILE A 275 19.71 -8.42 -16.33
N VAL A 276 18.46 -8.91 -16.38
CA VAL A 276 17.93 -9.84 -17.38
C VAL A 276 16.66 -9.27 -17.99
N ASN A 277 16.30 -9.69 -19.20
CA ASN A 277 15.05 -9.34 -19.86
C ASN A 277 14.23 -10.61 -20.09
N ASN A 278 13.04 -10.68 -19.49
CA ASN A 278 12.09 -11.78 -19.70
C ASN A 278 10.95 -11.38 -20.66
N GLY A 279 11.05 -10.21 -21.29
CA GLY A 279 10.10 -9.74 -22.30
C GLY A 279 10.33 -10.36 -23.67
N THR A 280 9.38 -10.18 -24.58
CA THR A 280 9.35 -10.83 -25.90
C THR A 280 10.20 -10.14 -26.96
N TYR A 281 10.61 -8.88 -26.74
CA TYR A 281 11.57 -8.18 -27.60
C TYR A 281 13.00 -8.43 -27.08
N ASP A 282 13.86 -8.99 -27.94
CA ASP A 282 15.27 -9.33 -27.65
C ASP A 282 16.17 -8.08 -27.55
N ALA A 283 15.99 -7.31 -26.48
CA ALA A 283 16.85 -6.20 -26.13
C ALA A 283 18.15 -6.70 -25.48
N LYS A 284 19.30 -6.28 -26.03
CA LYS A 284 20.57 -6.40 -25.32
C LYS A 284 20.53 -5.53 -24.06
N VAL A 285 20.56 -6.20 -22.90
CA VAL A 285 20.64 -5.56 -21.59
C VAL A 285 22.08 -5.48 -21.08
N GLY A 286 22.32 -4.60 -20.10
CA GLY A 286 23.61 -4.53 -19.41
C GLY A 286 23.66 -3.45 -18.34
N LYS A 287 24.86 -3.23 -17.80
CA LYS A 287 25.12 -2.24 -16.74
C LYS A 287 26.40 -1.44 -16.97
N ARG A 288 26.51 -0.28 -16.32
CA ARG A 288 27.70 0.57 -16.34
C ARG A 288 28.15 0.96 -14.93
N GLY A 289 29.44 1.23 -14.76
CA GLY A 289 30.01 1.78 -13.53
C GLY A 289 30.04 0.74 -12.42
N THR A 290 29.50 1.10 -11.26
CA THR A 290 29.43 0.24 -10.06
C THR A 290 27.99 -0.12 -9.70
N ALA A 291 27.09 -0.11 -10.70
CA ALA A 291 25.74 -0.65 -10.59
C ALA A 291 25.80 -2.14 -10.23
N THR A 292 25.00 -2.53 -9.25
CA THR A 292 25.08 -3.86 -8.62
C THR A 292 23.69 -4.43 -8.45
N THR A 293 23.60 -5.75 -8.32
CA THR A 293 22.40 -6.38 -7.79
C THR A 293 22.55 -6.62 -6.29
N LEU A 294 21.43 -6.73 -5.58
CA LEU A 294 21.34 -6.97 -4.14
C LEU A 294 20.18 -7.94 -3.88
N TYR A 295 20.44 -9.06 -3.22
CA TYR A 295 19.41 -10.05 -2.88
C TYR A 295 18.54 -9.57 -1.71
N ASP A 296 17.22 -9.75 -1.83
CA ASP A 296 16.21 -9.43 -0.82
C ASP A 296 15.57 -10.70 -0.24
N GLU A 297 16.17 -11.19 0.85
CA GLU A 297 15.77 -12.41 1.60
C GLU A 297 14.30 -12.46 2.03
N ALA A 298 13.58 -11.33 2.05
CA ALA A 298 12.19 -11.28 2.50
C ALA A 298 11.18 -11.52 1.37
N ASN A 299 11.56 -11.28 0.12
CA ASN A 299 10.71 -11.44 -1.07
C ASN A 299 11.26 -12.46 -2.09
N ASP A 300 12.47 -13.00 -1.87
CA ASP A 300 13.15 -13.95 -2.76
C ASP A 300 13.37 -13.38 -4.18
N VAL A 301 13.94 -12.17 -4.25
CA VAL A 301 14.30 -11.48 -5.50
C VAL A 301 15.67 -10.83 -5.41
N TYR A 302 16.28 -10.54 -6.56
CA TYR A 302 17.37 -9.58 -6.65
C TYR A 302 16.84 -8.21 -7.07
N LEU A 303 17.38 -7.16 -6.47
CA LEU A 303 17.11 -5.76 -6.80
C LEU A 303 18.27 -5.21 -7.65
N GLY A 304 17.96 -4.41 -8.67
CA GLY A 304 18.96 -3.64 -9.41
C GLY A 304 19.22 -2.30 -8.73
N CYS A 305 20.41 -2.11 -8.15
CA CYS A 305 20.80 -0.90 -7.42
C CYS A 305 21.76 -0.02 -8.24
N THR A 306 21.37 1.24 -8.47
CA THR A 306 22.17 2.28 -9.13
C THR A 306 22.68 3.31 -8.10
N LYS A 307 23.63 4.14 -8.49
CA LYS A 307 24.11 5.28 -7.69
C LYS A 307 23.85 6.58 -8.44
N ALA A 308 23.70 7.66 -7.70
CA ALA A 308 23.63 9.03 -8.23
C ALA A 308 25.00 9.43 -8.85
N LYS A 309 25.30 8.90 -10.04
CA LYS A 309 26.51 9.14 -10.82
C LYS A 309 26.22 8.94 -12.31
N SER A 310 26.74 9.83 -13.15
CA SER A 310 26.56 9.83 -14.61
C SER A 310 27.19 8.64 -15.37
N SER A 311 27.78 7.67 -14.65
CA SER A 311 28.39 6.45 -15.18
C SER A 311 27.85 5.17 -14.55
N ASP A 312 26.83 5.24 -13.69
CA ASP A 312 26.36 4.15 -12.83
C ASP A 312 24.86 3.88 -13.05
N PHE A 313 24.55 2.94 -13.95
CA PHE A 313 23.18 2.69 -14.43
C PHE A 313 23.02 1.29 -15.04
N PHE A 314 21.78 0.83 -15.21
CA PHE A 314 21.44 -0.30 -16.08
C PHE A 314 20.84 0.19 -17.39
N TYR A 315 20.90 -0.62 -18.44
CA TYR A 315 20.35 -0.28 -19.76
C TYR A 315 19.72 -1.47 -20.50
N ALA A 316 18.85 -1.15 -21.46
CA ALA A 316 18.30 -2.05 -22.47
C ALA A 316 18.28 -1.34 -23.84
N THR A 317 18.72 -2.00 -24.93
CA THR A 317 18.86 -1.37 -26.25
C THR A 317 17.68 -1.59 -27.20
N TYR A 318 17.47 -0.64 -28.12
CA TYR A 318 16.50 -0.75 -29.22
C TYR A 318 16.87 0.10 -30.44
N ASP A 319 16.30 -0.27 -31.59
CA ASP A 319 16.44 0.40 -32.89
C ASP A 319 15.07 0.95 -33.35
N GLU A 320 15.07 1.89 -34.30
CA GLU A 320 13.86 2.58 -34.83
C GLU A 320 12.80 1.61 -35.39
N GLU A 321 13.22 0.53 -36.04
CA GLU A 321 12.34 -0.43 -36.75
C GLU A 321 11.83 -1.58 -35.84
N THR A 322 11.88 -1.41 -34.51
CA THR A 322 11.56 -2.47 -33.53
C THR A 322 10.12 -2.40 -33.02
N SER A 323 9.59 -3.50 -32.48
CA SER A 323 8.30 -3.50 -31.77
C SER A 323 8.28 -2.49 -30.62
N LEU A 324 9.40 -2.33 -29.91
CA LEU A 324 9.54 -1.39 -28.80
C LEU A 324 9.51 0.08 -29.26
N ALA A 325 10.20 0.42 -30.35
CA ALA A 325 10.09 1.75 -30.95
C ALA A 325 8.67 2.01 -31.51
N ASN A 326 8.03 1.01 -32.10
CA ASN A 326 6.64 1.13 -32.57
C ASN A 326 5.66 1.40 -31.41
N ALA A 327 5.81 0.75 -30.26
CA ALA A 327 5.05 1.08 -29.05
C ALA A 327 5.31 2.53 -28.60
N PHE A 328 6.59 2.93 -28.52
CA PHE A 328 7.00 4.31 -28.20
C PHE A 328 6.51 5.38 -29.19
N ASN A 329 6.09 5.00 -30.40
CA ASN A 329 5.60 5.89 -31.44
C ASN A 329 4.06 5.77 -31.67
N SER A 330 3.38 4.85 -30.98
CA SER A 330 1.96 4.52 -31.21
C SER A 330 1.12 4.30 -29.95
N ASN A 331 1.29 3.22 -29.20
CA ASN A 331 0.55 2.95 -27.96
C ASN A 331 1.49 2.21 -27.01
N VAL A 332 1.55 2.61 -25.74
CA VAL A 332 2.51 2.03 -24.79
C VAL A 332 1.98 2.07 -23.35
N THR A 333 2.39 1.08 -22.56
CA THR A 333 2.34 1.15 -21.10
C THR A 333 3.73 0.96 -20.51
N TRP A 334 4.12 1.88 -19.64
CA TRP A 334 5.27 1.76 -18.76
C TRP A 334 4.79 1.25 -17.41
N GLU A 335 5.48 0.28 -16.83
CA GLU A 335 5.24 -0.20 -15.47
C GLU A 335 6.60 -0.39 -14.78
N MET A 336 6.81 0.16 -13.59
CA MET A 336 8.03 -0.11 -12.82
C MET A 336 7.74 -0.18 -11.33
N LEU A 337 8.49 -1.03 -10.64
CA LEU A 337 8.49 -1.14 -9.19
C LEU A 337 9.88 -0.74 -8.69
N VAL A 338 9.97 0.45 -8.11
CA VAL A 338 11.23 1.13 -7.84
C VAL A 338 11.20 1.88 -6.51
N ARG A 339 12.31 1.82 -5.78
CA ARG A 339 12.62 2.69 -4.66
C ARG A 339 13.61 3.76 -5.09
N LEU A 340 13.34 5.00 -4.71
CA LEU A 340 14.32 6.07 -4.77
C LEU A 340 15.19 5.98 -3.50
N ASP A 341 16.50 5.84 -3.65
CA ASP A 341 17.41 5.58 -2.52
C ASP A 341 17.96 6.89 -1.94
N ALA A 342 18.20 7.87 -2.80
CA ALA A 342 18.53 9.25 -2.44
C ALA A 342 17.73 10.25 -3.30
N MET A 343 17.30 11.36 -2.71
CA MET A 343 16.48 12.39 -3.36
C MET A 343 17.26 13.26 -4.35
N ALA A 344 18.56 13.41 -4.13
CA ALA A 344 19.44 14.24 -4.94
C ALA A 344 20.08 13.45 -6.10
N ASP A 345 20.35 14.15 -7.19
CA ASP A 345 21.12 13.63 -8.32
C ASP A 345 22.64 13.60 -8.04
N ALA A 346 23.40 13.18 -9.05
CA ALA A 346 24.87 13.16 -9.02
C ALA A 346 25.55 14.52 -8.74
N SER A 347 24.82 15.63 -8.85
CA SER A 347 25.28 17.00 -8.61
C SER A 347 24.79 17.57 -7.27
N GLY A 348 24.01 16.80 -6.49
CA GLY A 348 23.34 17.27 -5.28
C GLY A 348 22.01 17.99 -5.54
N ASN A 349 21.48 17.94 -6.75
CA ASN A 349 20.25 18.63 -7.14
C ASN A 349 19.01 17.78 -6.84
N ILE A 350 18.05 18.36 -6.11
CA ILE A 350 16.76 17.72 -5.72
C ILE A 350 15.56 18.20 -6.55
N SER A 351 15.78 19.07 -7.55
CA SER A 351 14.71 19.67 -8.35
C SER A 351 14.32 18.84 -9.57
N ARG A 352 15.19 17.93 -10.04
CA ARG A 352 14.98 17.08 -11.22
C ARG A 352 15.90 15.85 -11.19
N THR A 353 15.51 14.81 -10.47
CA THR A 353 16.26 13.56 -10.34
C THR A 353 15.64 12.51 -11.25
N CYS A 354 16.37 11.96 -12.24
CA CYS A 354 15.82 11.02 -13.22
C CYS A 354 15.90 9.57 -12.74
N ILE A 355 14.76 8.89 -12.70
CA ILE A 355 14.63 7.47 -12.31
C ILE A 355 14.81 6.58 -13.54
N LEU A 356 14.15 6.91 -14.65
CA LEU A 356 14.21 6.18 -15.91
C LEU A 356 14.13 7.17 -17.07
N GLY A 357 14.88 6.96 -18.16
CA GLY A 357 14.68 7.77 -19.38
C GLY A 357 15.50 7.38 -20.61
N ASN A 358 15.15 7.97 -21.76
CA ASN A 358 15.86 7.87 -23.04
C ASN A 358 15.90 9.25 -23.74
N GLU A 359 16.95 9.53 -24.56
CA GLU A 359 17.38 10.88 -25.01
C GLU A 359 16.25 11.89 -25.28
N GLU A 360 15.87 12.67 -24.24
CA GLU A 360 14.84 13.75 -24.35
C GLU A 360 15.20 14.82 -25.40
N GLY A 361 16.46 14.88 -25.87
CA GLY A 361 16.93 15.90 -26.79
C GLY A 361 16.32 15.83 -28.19
N ASN A 362 15.96 14.64 -28.68
CA ASN A 362 15.56 14.41 -30.09
C ASN A 362 14.35 13.46 -30.26
N GLY A 363 13.69 13.08 -29.17
CA GLY A 363 12.52 12.19 -29.17
C GLY A 363 12.65 11.08 -28.12
N GLY A 364 12.01 11.23 -26.97
CA GLY A 364 12.15 10.29 -25.86
C GLY A 364 11.25 10.56 -24.66
N TRP A 365 11.38 9.69 -23.66
CA TRP A 365 10.56 9.60 -22.45
C TRP A 365 11.46 9.71 -21.21
N ALA A 366 10.96 10.28 -20.12
CA ALA A 366 11.68 10.27 -18.85
C ALA A 366 10.76 10.39 -17.62
N PHE A 367 11.02 9.58 -16.59
CA PHE A 367 10.40 9.68 -15.27
C PHE A 367 11.36 10.43 -14.34
N TYR A 368 11.01 11.67 -13.97
CA TYR A 368 11.73 12.46 -12.97
C TYR A 368 10.99 12.48 -11.64
N ASN A 369 11.74 12.59 -10.55
CA ASN A 369 11.25 13.03 -9.26
C ASN A 369 11.81 14.41 -8.88
N SER A 370 11.16 15.08 -7.94
CA SER A 370 11.60 16.33 -7.34
C SER A 370 11.01 16.47 -5.94
N ALA A 371 11.50 17.43 -5.15
CA ALA A 371 10.92 17.77 -3.84
C ALA A 371 9.48 18.34 -3.89
N LEU A 372 8.85 18.45 -5.07
CA LEU A 372 7.50 19.01 -5.26
C LEU A 372 6.55 18.10 -6.06
N ALA A 373 7.07 17.25 -6.94
CA ALA A 373 6.28 16.34 -7.77
C ALA A 373 7.12 15.20 -8.37
N SER A 374 6.50 14.02 -8.50
CA SER A 374 6.87 13.06 -9.55
C SER A 374 6.33 13.57 -10.90
N THR A 375 7.12 13.41 -11.96
CA THR A 375 6.85 13.95 -13.30
C THR A 375 7.21 12.92 -14.35
N PHE A 376 6.24 12.53 -15.18
CA PHE A 376 6.52 11.79 -16.41
C PHE A 376 6.54 12.77 -17.59
N SER A 377 7.68 12.86 -18.26
CA SER A 377 7.98 13.77 -19.36
C SER A 377 8.11 13.00 -20.67
N TYR A 378 7.77 13.66 -21.78
CA TYR A 378 8.07 13.17 -23.12
C TYR A 378 8.33 14.33 -24.10
N CYS A 379 9.24 14.10 -25.04
CA CYS A 379 9.67 15.09 -26.03
C CYS A 379 9.27 14.63 -27.44
N HIS A 380 8.60 15.50 -28.20
CA HIS A 380 7.88 15.12 -29.44
C HIS A 380 8.24 15.96 -30.68
N GLU A 381 8.76 17.16 -30.48
CA GLU A 381 9.36 18.01 -31.52
C GLU A 381 10.67 18.58 -30.93
N SER A 382 11.56 19.14 -31.76
CA SER A 382 12.89 19.60 -31.33
C SER A 382 12.84 20.57 -30.13
N GLY A 383 13.10 20.04 -28.93
CA GLY A 383 13.03 20.76 -27.65
C GLY A 383 11.63 20.94 -27.04
N VAL A 384 10.55 20.50 -27.68
CA VAL A 384 9.17 20.66 -27.17
C VAL A 384 8.79 19.47 -26.28
N LYS A 385 8.60 19.74 -24.99
CA LYS A 385 8.33 18.74 -23.95
C LYS A 385 6.95 18.89 -23.36
N SER A 386 6.23 17.78 -23.26
CA SER A 386 4.96 17.65 -22.55
C SER A 386 5.20 16.85 -21.27
N THR A 387 4.48 17.18 -20.18
CA THR A 387 4.70 16.55 -18.86
C THR A 387 3.39 16.30 -18.13
N MET A 388 3.21 15.10 -17.59
CA MET A 388 2.24 14.83 -16.52
C MET A 388 2.91 14.89 -15.16
N LYS A 389 2.22 15.43 -14.15
CA LYS A 389 2.78 15.64 -12.80
C LYS A 389 1.82 15.14 -11.73
N SER A 390 2.39 14.67 -10.62
CA SER A 390 1.65 14.52 -9.37
C SER A 390 1.28 15.90 -8.81
N ILE A 391 -0.01 16.13 -8.57
CA ILE A 391 -0.52 17.41 -8.03
C ILE A 391 -0.97 17.33 -6.56
N THR A 392 -0.81 16.17 -5.90
CA THR A 392 -1.17 15.94 -4.50
C THR A 392 0.03 15.39 -3.71
N GLY A 393 0.08 15.69 -2.40
CA GLY A 393 1.22 15.37 -1.53
C GLY A 393 1.56 13.87 -1.51
N ASP A 394 0.55 13.01 -1.31
CA ASP A 394 0.68 11.54 -1.31
C ASP A 394 1.23 10.95 -2.62
N SER A 395 1.38 11.78 -3.66
CA SER A 395 1.86 11.38 -4.99
C SER A 395 3.29 11.85 -5.30
N ILE A 396 3.99 12.41 -4.32
CA ILE A 396 5.43 12.76 -4.39
C ILE A 396 6.23 11.57 -3.87
N LEU A 397 7.25 11.14 -4.62
CA LEU A 397 8.15 10.07 -4.20
C LEU A 397 9.14 10.62 -3.18
N VAL A 398 9.07 10.17 -1.93
CA VAL A 398 10.16 10.35 -0.95
C VAL A 398 11.10 9.14 -0.96
N ALA A 399 12.40 9.39 -0.78
CA ALA A 399 13.41 8.34 -0.74
C ALA A 399 13.24 7.39 0.45
N GLY A 400 13.83 6.20 0.33
CA GLY A 400 13.69 5.08 1.24
C GLY A 400 12.51 4.16 0.90
N LYS A 401 11.46 4.66 0.25
CA LYS A 401 10.23 3.92 -0.09
C LYS A 401 10.20 3.33 -1.50
N PHE A 402 9.67 2.11 -1.64
CA PHE A 402 9.24 1.57 -2.94
C PHE A 402 7.92 2.18 -3.42
N TYR A 403 7.79 2.33 -4.73
CA TYR A 403 6.60 2.79 -5.43
C TYR A 403 6.37 1.98 -6.70
N HIS A 404 5.11 1.72 -6.99
CA HIS A 404 4.64 1.18 -8.26
C HIS A 404 4.17 2.33 -9.13
N LEU A 405 4.78 2.47 -10.30
CA LEU A 405 4.55 3.56 -11.24
C LEU A 405 4.03 2.96 -12.53
N VAL A 406 2.81 3.31 -12.94
CA VAL A 406 2.23 2.88 -14.22
C VAL A 406 1.89 4.10 -15.06
N VAL A 407 2.28 4.13 -16.33
CA VAL A 407 1.89 5.18 -17.28
C VAL A 407 1.39 4.57 -18.58
N THR A 408 0.12 4.76 -18.89
CA THR A 408 -0.53 4.31 -20.13
C THR A 408 -0.71 5.49 -21.08
N MET A 409 -0.46 5.32 -22.38
CA MET A 409 -0.68 6.38 -23.38
C MET A 409 -1.30 5.82 -24.67
N ASP A 410 -2.54 6.23 -24.96
CA ASP A 410 -3.33 5.90 -26.15
C ASP A 410 -3.29 7.07 -27.14
N ARG A 411 -2.66 6.87 -28.30
CA ARG A 411 -2.52 7.90 -29.34
C ARG A 411 -3.83 8.25 -30.01
N MET A 412 -4.72 7.29 -30.22
CA MET A 412 -5.99 7.49 -30.94
C MET A 412 -6.99 8.27 -30.08
N SER A 413 -7.02 8.00 -28.77
CA SER A 413 -7.86 8.72 -27.81
C SER A 413 -7.28 10.08 -27.44
N HIS A 414 -5.98 10.27 -27.64
CA HIS A 414 -5.20 11.36 -27.05
C HIS A 414 -5.28 11.36 -25.50
N ILE A 415 -5.34 10.16 -24.90
CA ILE A 415 -5.47 9.93 -23.46
C ILE A 415 -4.15 9.40 -22.91
N MET A 416 -3.74 9.98 -21.79
CA MET A 416 -2.59 9.53 -21.01
C MET A 416 -3.00 9.42 -19.55
N ARG A 417 -2.61 8.36 -18.84
CA ARG A 417 -2.92 8.19 -17.41
C ARG A 417 -1.68 7.76 -16.65
N TYR A 418 -1.42 8.40 -15.52
CA TYR A 418 -0.35 8.02 -14.58
C TYR A 418 -0.96 7.52 -13.28
N TYR A 419 -0.52 6.36 -12.83
CA TYR A 419 -0.90 5.70 -11.58
C TYR A 419 0.31 5.55 -10.67
N LEU A 420 0.06 5.72 -9.37
CA LEU A 420 1.00 5.48 -8.29
C LEU A 420 0.35 4.52 -7.29
N ASN A 421 1.01 3.41 -6.96
CA ASN A 421 0.55 2.42 -5.99
C ASN A 421 -0.95 2.05 -6.18
N GLY A 422 -1.34 1.73 -7.43
CA GLY A 422 -2.71 1.36 -7.77
C GLY A 422 -3.75 2.49 -7.75
N LYS A 423 -3.34 3.75 -7.54
CA LYS A 423 -4.22 4.94 -7.56
C LYS A 423 -3.92 5.78 -8.80
N LEU A 424 -4.96 6.14 -9.57
CA LEU A 424 -4.86 7.12 -10.65
C LEU A 424 -4.48 8.49 -10.08
N VAL A 425 -3.33 9.03 -10.49
CA VAL A 425 -2.77 10.30 -10.02
C VAL A 425 -3.25 11.47 -10.89
N CYS A 426 -3.21 11.29 -12.21
CA CYS A 426 -3.69 12.27 -13.18
C CYS A 426 -3.99 11.63 -14.54
N THR A 427 -4.91 12.27 -15.28
CA THR A 427 -5.23 11.96 -16.68
C THR A 427 -4.91 13.18 -17.54
N GLY A 428 -4.03 13.04 -18.52
CA GLY A 428 -3.83 14.02 -19.58
C GLY A 428 -4.76 13.75 -20.74
N THR A 429 -5.44 14.79 -21.24
CA THR A 429 -6.18 14.75 -22.52
C THR A 429 -5.90 15.99 -23.34
N ARG A 430 -5.55 15.82 -24.63
CA ARG A 430 -5.31 16.94 -25.56
C ARG A 430 -6.36 16.95 -26.66
N ALA A 431 -6.92 18.12 -26.96
CA ALA A 431 -7.97 18.29 -27.96
C ALA A 431 -7.43 18.85 -29.29
N GLY A 432 -8.05 18.45 -30.40
CA GLY A 432 -7.98 19.15 -31.69
C GLY A 432 -6.80 18.83 -32.62
N THR A 433 -5.76 18.14 -32.16
CA THR A 433 -4.64 17.64 -32.98
C THR A 433 -4.22 16.26 -32.50
N ASP A 434 -3.54 15.49 -33.36
CA ASP A 434 -2.81 14.28 -32.95
C ASP A 434 -2.07 14.55 -31.63
N MET A 435 -2.19 13.63 -30.67
CA MET A 435 -1.36 13.67 -29.48
C MET A 435 0.09 13.48 -29.95
N PRO A 436 0.98 14.46 -29.74
CA PRO A 436 2.28 14.42 -30.37
C PRO A 436 3.15 13.43 -29.59
N PHE A 437 3.21 12.21 -30.10
CA PHE A 437 4.07 11.16 -29.56
C PHE A 437 5.55 11.53 -29.76
N PRO A 438 6.44 11.01 -28.91
CA PRO A 438 7.86 11.00 -29.22
C PRO A 438 8.14 10.43 -30.60
N LEU A 439 9.16 10.97 -31.25
CA LEU A 439 9.75 10.39 -32.44
C LEU A 439 10.98 9.59 -31.99
N CYS A 440 10.76 8.39 -31.45
CA CYS A 440 11.87 7.53 -31.04
C CYS A 440 12.53 6.91 -32.28
N GLY A 441 13.59 7.59 -32.75
CA GLY A 441 14.33 7.25 -33.99
C GLY A 441 14.31 8.38 -35.02
N THR A 442 14.93 9.53 -34.71
CA THR A 442 14.97 10.69 -35.63
C THR A 442 16.26 10.78 -36.45
N ILE A 443 16.38 11.83 -37.28
CA ILE A 443 17.48 12.13 -38.22
C ILE A 443 18.89 11.93 -37.63
N LYS A 444 19.06 12.10 -36.31
CA LYS A 444 20.35 12.00 -35.61
C LYS A 444 20.73 10.58 -35.20
N TRP A 445 19.78 9.75 -34.75
CA TRP A 445 20.03 8.40 -34.21
C TRP A 445 18.88 7.45 -34.56
N ARG A 446 19.22 6.24 -35.02
CA ARG A 446 18.26 5.23 -35.49
C ARG A 446 18.54 3.80 -34.97
N ARG A 447 19.72 3.59 -34.39
CA ARG A 447 20.21 2.31 -33.85
C ARG A 447 20.99 2.52 -32.58
N ASP A 448 21.20 1.44 -31.82
CA ASP A 448 21.93 1.44 -30.54
C ASP A 448 21.33 2.40 -29.48
N MET A 449 20.07 2.84 -29.67
CA MET A 449 19.34 3.64 -28.69
C MET A 449 19.10 2.80 -27.44
N TRP A 450 18.95 3.45 -26.29
CA TRP A 450 18.83 2.73 -25.02
C TRP A 450 17.94 3.45 -24.03
N ILE A 451 17.30 2.65 -23.18
CA ILE A 451 16.59 3.09 -21.98
C ILE A 451 17.60 3.02 -20.83
N CYS A 452 17.69 4.08 -20.05
CA CYS A 452 18.51 4.16 -18.84
C CYS A 452 17.64 3.88 -17.61
N LEU A 453 18.07 2.97 -16.73
CA LEU A 453 17.56 2.85 -15.36
C LEU A 453 18.58 3.49 -14.41
N GLY A 454 18.15 4.46 -13.61
CA GLY A 454 19.00 5.29 -12.74
C GLY A 454 19.40 6.63 -13.35
N GLY A 455 18.83 7.06 -14.48
CA GLY A 455 19.16 8.35 -15.08
C GLY A 455 18.53 8.61 -16.45
N ASP A 456 19.03 9.66 -17.12
CA ASP A 456 18.57 10.16 -18.41
C ASP A 456 19.64 9.92 -19.50
N ALA A 457 19.34 9.31 -20.64
CA ALA A 457 20.36 8.87 -21.60
C ALA A 457 20.92 10.03 -22.46
N THR A 458 22.22 10.31 -22.39
CA THR A 458 22.81 11.51 -23.05
C THR A 458 23.18 11.35 -24.53
N SER A 459 23.12 10.14 -25.07
CA SER A 459 23.44 9.86 -26.47
C SER A 459 22.79 8.57 -26.98
N GLY A 460 22.25 8.58 -28.20
CA GLY A 460 21.72 7.42 -28.93
C GLY A 460 22.71 6.31 -29.31
N SER A 461 23.76 6.07 -28.51
CA SER A 461 24.53 4.82 -28.51
C SER A 461 24.95 4.46 -27.09
N VAL A 462 24.97 3.15 -26.76
CA VAL A 462 25.41 2.65 -25.45
C VAL A 462 26.90 2.94 -25.23
N GLY A 463 27.20 3.66 -24.15
CA GLY A 463 28.56 4.11 -23.83
C GLY A 463 28.64 5.60 -23.47
N GLY A 464 27.59 6.36 -23.78
CA GLY A 464 27.34 7.71 -23.25
C GLY A 464 27.14 7.73 -21.73
N SER A 465 27.14 8.93 -21.16
CA SER A 465 26.77 9.15 -19.76
C SER A 465 25.26 9.01 -19.53
N ALA A 466 24.87 8.99 -18.26
CA ALA A 466 23.53 9.38 -17.85
C ALA A 466 23.55 10.80 -17.28
N GLU A 467 22.52 11.59 -17.54
CA GLU A 467 22.26 12.89 -16.89
C GLU A 467 21.23 12.73 -15.77
N ASN A 468 21.18 13.72 -14.85
CA ASN A 468 20.23 13.79 -13.75
C ASN A 468 20.19 12.51 -12.86
N SER A 469 21.28 11.73 -12.82
CA SER A 469 21.27 10.33 -12.36
C SER A 469 20.88 10.16 -10.90
N SER A 470 20.00 9.19 -10.63
CA SER A 470 19.49 8.84 -9.31
C SER A 470 20.19 7.61 -8.72
N ALA A 471 20.27 7.56 -7.39
CA ALA A 471 20.40 6.30 -6.69
C ALA A 471 19.00 5.70 -6.55
N CYS A 472 18.76 4.54 -7.18
CA CYS A 472 17.50 3.82 -7.14
C CYS A 472 17.73 2.31 -6.97
N SER A 473 16.77 1.64 -6.36
CA SER A 473 16.69 0.18 -6.28
C SER A 473 15.43 -0.30 -7.01
N PHE A 474 15.60 -1.02 -8.11
CA PHE A 474 14.52 -1.53 -8.97
C PHE A 474 14.24 -2.99 -8.65
N VAL A 475 12.97 -3.38 -8.50
CA VAL A 475 12.54 -4.79 -8.55
C VAL A 475 12.37 -5.20 -10.03
N PHE A 476 11.62 -4.39 -10.79
CA PHE A 476 11.45 -4.56 -12.23
C PHE A 476 11.16 -3.25 -12.96
N ALA A 477 11.40 -3.24 -14.27
CA ALA A 477 10.92 -2.24 -15.22
C ALA A 477 10.37 -2.93 -16.48
N ARG A 478 9.08 -2.78 -16.73
CA ARG A 478 8.28 -3.46 -17.76
C ARG A 478 7.74 -2.45 -18.78
N ILE A 479 7.72 -2.85 -20.04
CA ILE A 479 7.14 -2.05 -21.13
C ILE A 479 6.24 -2.95 -21.98
N TYR A 480 5.01 -2.51 -22.18
CA TYR A 480 3.98 -3.23 -22.93
C TYR A 480 3.74 -2.61 -24.31
N ASP A 481 3.40 -3.45 -25.29
CA ASP A 481 3.15 -3.08 -26.71
C ASP A 481 1.89 -2.23 -26.95
N GLY A 482 1.06 -2.05 -25.93
CA GLY A 482 -0.21 -1.33 -26.01
C GLY A 482 -0.51 -0.46 -24.80
N ALA A 483 -1.46 0.44 -24.98
CA ALA A 483 -2.02 1.24 -23.89
C ALA A 483 -2.96 0.34 -23.08
N LEU A 484 -2.61 0.02 -21.83
CA LEU A 484 -3.50 -0.75 -20.98
C LEU A 484 -4.72 0.09 -20.60
N SER A 485 -5.88 -0.55 -20.63
CA SER A 485 -7.13 0.03 -20.15
C SER A 485 -6.98 0.50 -18.71
N GLN A 486 -7.79 1.48 -18.29
CA GLN A 486 -7.82 1.86 -16.87
C GLN A 486 -8.16 0.68 -15.95
N ARG A 487 -8.94 -0.29 -16.44
CA ARG A 487 -9.25 -1.53 -15.72
C ARG A 487 -8.04 -2.45 -15.59
N ALA A 488 -7.18 -2.53 -16.59
CA ALA A 488 -5.99 -3.39 -16.59
C ALA A 488 -4.81 -2.75 -15.84
N ALA A 489 -4.55 -1.45 -16.02
CA ALA A 489 -3.53 -0.72 -15.28
C ALA A 489 -3.75 -0.80 -13.76
N LEU A 490 -5.01 -0.76 -13.31
CA LEU A 490 -5.36 -0.94 -11.89
C LEU A 490 -5.16 -2.39 -11.39
N LYS A 491 -5.20 -3.42 -12.25
CA LYS A 491 -4.90 -4.82 -11.87
C LYS A 491 -3.41 -5.07 -11.66
N LEU A 492 -2.53 -4.27 -12.25
CA LEU A 492 -1.08 -4.40 -12.05
C LEU A 492 -0.66 -4.15 -10.59
N TYR A 493 -1.50 -3.49 -9.78
CA TYR A 493 -1.29 -3.36 -8.33
C TYR A 493 -1.68 -4.67 -7.58
N ASN A 494 -0.96 -5.73 -7.93
CA ASN A 494 -1.16 -7.13 -7.54
C ASN A 494 -0.43 -7.48 -6.22
N ALA A 495 -0.40 -8.76 -5.84
CA ALA A 495 0.28 -9.22 -4.62
C ALA A 495 1.81 -9.03 -4.65
N GLU A 496 2.45 -9.34 -5.79
CA GLU A 496 3.89 -9.11 -6.08
C GLU A 496 4.27 -7.64 -5.81
N VAL A 497 3.47 -6.70 -6.29
CA VAL A 497 3.70 -5.26 -6.13
C VAL A 497 3.39 -4.76 -4.72
N LYS A 498 2.34 -5.28 -4.08
CA LYS A 498 1.98 -4.93 -2.70
C LYS A 498 3.06 -5.36 -1.70
N ALA A 499 3.76 -6.47 -1.96
CA ALA A 499 4.88 -6.97 -1.14
C ALA A 499 6.01 -5.94 -0.92
N PHE A 500 6.12 -4.92 -1.78
CA PHE A 500 7.09 -3.83 -1.63
C PHE A 500 6.45 -2.49 -1.24
N THR A 501 5.20 -2.24 -1.65
CA THR A 501 4.58 -0.89 -1.62
C THR A 501 3.53 -0.66 -0.53
N GLU A 502 2.95 -1.71 0.02
CA GLU A 502 2.12 -1.62 1.23
C GLU A 502 3.01 -1.87 2.47
N PRO A 503 2.76 -1.23 3.63
CA PRO A 503 3.53 -1.48 4.85
C PRO A 503 3.43 -2.94 5.29
N GLN A 504 4.39 -3.76 4.87
CA GLN A 504 4.29 -5.19 5.01
C GLN A 504 4.40 -5.62 6.47
N SER A 505 3.32 -6.23 6.95
CA SER A 505 3.34 -7.11 8.11
C SER A 505 4.02 -8.43 7.70
N VAL A 506 5.31 -8.37 7.32
CA VAL A 506 6.07 -9.53 6.81
C VAL A 506 6.18 -10.55 7.94
N CYS A 507 5.33 -11.57 7.91
CA CYS A 507 5.62 -12.92 8.41
C CYS A 507 6.41 -12.97 9.75
N GLY A 508 5.98 -12.21 10.77
CA GLY A 508 6.65 -12.18 12.07
C GLY A 508 7.90 -11.32 12.23
N LYS A 509 8.42 -10.71 11.16
CA LYS A 509 9.69 -9.95 11.14
C LYS A 509 9.54 -8.44 11.44
N GLU A 510 8.38 -7.99 11.94
CA GLU A 510 8.11 -6.58 12.27
C GLU A 510 9.00 -6.02 13.41
N LEU A 511 9.59 -6.88 14.24
CA LEU A 511 10.59 -6.51 15.25
C LEU A 511 11.97 -6.64 14.62
N PHE A 512 12.66 -5.51 14.40
CA PHE A 512 13.99 -5.45 13.77
C PHE A 512 15.11 -5.65 14.79
N LEU A 513 15.00 -4.96 15.92
CA LEU A 513 15.96 -5.03 17.02
C LEU A 513 15.22 -5.32 18.32
N ASP A 514 15.59 -6.41 18.98
CA ASP A 514 15.31 -6.66 20.40
C ASP A 514 16.64 -6.62 21.15
N CYS A 515 17.09 -5.41 21.51
CA CYS A 515 18.40 -5.18 22.08
C CYS A 515 18.41 -5.60 23.55
N GLU A 516 19.03 -6.75 23.81
CA GLU A 516 19.24 -7.25 25.15
C GLU A 516 20.69 -7.08 25.58
N PHE A 517 20.92 -6.32 26.66
CA PHE A 517 22.23 -6.25 27.32
C PHE A 517 22.54 -7.53 28.11
N THR A 518 23.82 -7.88 28.18
CA THR A 518 24.36 -9.04 28.92
C THR A 518 25.43 -8.58 29.92
N SER A 519 26.18 -9.50 30.52
CA SER A 519 27.33 -9.19 31.37
C SER A 519 28.53 -8.57 30.63
N ASP A 520 28.57 -8.73 29.31
CA ASP A 520 29.75 -8.58 28.45
C ASP A 520 29.48 -7.74 27.18
N GLY A 521 28.23 -7.34 26.94
CA GLY A 521 27.84 -6.51 25.79
C GLY A 521 26.33 -6.47 25.57
N ALA A 522 25.91 -6.60 24.31
CA ALA A 522 24.51 -6.65 23.92
C ALA A 522 24.31 -7.54 22.68
N ILE A 523 23.09 -8.08 22.52
CA ILE A 523 22.70 -8.88 21.36
C ILE A 523 21.29 -8.52 20.87
N ASN A 524 20.93 -9.01 19.68
CA ASN A 524 19.59 -8.87 19.09
C ASN A 524 18.81 -10.20 19.26
N ARG A 525 18.01 -10.37 20.34
CA ARG A 525 17.62 -11.73 20.77
C ARG A 525 16.37 -12.34 20.11
N ALA A 526 15.27 -11.60 19.92
CA ALA A 526 14.00 -12.17 19.43
C ALA A 526 13.40 -11.47 18.19
N SER A 527 14.19 -10.67 17.49
CA SER A 527 13.78 -10.04 16.23
C SER A 527 13.61 -11.05 15.09
N GLY A 528 13.07 -10.58 13.95
CA GLY A 528 13.15 -11.31 12.68
C GLY A 528 14.56 -11.33 12.05
N TYR A 529 15.55 -10.74 12.74
CA TYR A 529 16.88 -10.40 12.22
C TYR A 529 18.00 -10.72 13.24
N GLN A 530 17.83 -11.80 14.01
CA GLN A 530 18.76 -12.24 15.08
C GLN A 530 20.19 -12.50 14.60
N HIS A 531 20.38 -12.80 13.32
CA HIS A 531 21.70 -12.94 12.68
C HIS A 531 22.52 -11.64 12.68
N ARG A 532 21.91 -10.49 12.98
CA ARG A 532 22.56 -9.18 12.99
C ARG A 532 23.05 -8.81 14.39
N PRO A 533 24.37 -8.70 14.61
CA PRO A 533 24.91 -8.41 15.93
C PRO A 533 24.64 -6.95 16.34
N VAL A 534 24.53 -6.73 17.65
CA VAL A 534 24.62 -5.40 18.26
C VAL A 534 26.08 -5.19 18.66
N GLN A 535 26.85 -4.50 17.82
CA GLN A 535 28.28 -4.32 18.05
C GLN A 535 28.53 -3.32 19.18
N MET A 536 29.13 -3.79 20.28
CA MET A 536 29.72 -2.88 21.28
C MET A 536 30.96 -2.18 20.70
N VAL A 537 31.13 -0.91 21.04
CA VAL A 537 32.30 -0.11 20.71
C VAL A 537 32.80 0.53 22.00
N GLY A 538 34.11 0.40 22.25
CA GLY A 538 34.71 0.71 23.55
C GLY A 538 34.32 -0.31 24.63
N GLU A 539 34.70 -0.01 25.87
CA GLU A 539 34.36 -0.83 27.04
C GLU A 539 33.19 -0.17 27.79
N VAL A 540 31.97 -0.42 27.30
CA VAL A 540 30.75 0.08 27.98
C VAL A 540 30.53 -0.76 29.25
N PRO A 541 30.49 -0.17 30.46
CA PRO A 541 30.26 -0.94 31.68
C PRO A 541 28.84 -1.51 31.71
N MET A 542 28.73 -2.83 31.96
CA MET A 542 27.46 -3.52 32.17
C MET A 542 27.21 -3.68 33.67
N ASN A 543 25.99 -3.39 34.13
CA ASN A 543 25.53 -3.68 35.49
C ASN A 543 24.34 -4.64 35.48
N TYR A 544 24.13 -5.41 36.56
CA TYR A 544 22.93 -6.23 36.74
C TYR A 544 21.96 -5.55 37.71
N ASN A 545 20.78 -5.22 37.21
CA ASN A 545 19.72 -4.56 37.93
C ASN A 545 18.69 -5.59 38.41
N ALA A 546 18.77 -5.94 39.71
CA ALA A 546 17.96 -6.99 40.32
C ALA A 546 16.47 -6.65 40.42
N ASP A 547 16.12 -5.36 40.53
CA ASP A 547 14.71 -4.93 40.64
C ASP A 547 13.94 -5.23 39.36
N TYR A 548 14.57 -4.95 38.20
CA TYR A 548 13.98 -5.19 36.88
C TYR A 548 14.37 -6.53 36.24
N ASN A 549 15.24 -7.33 36.89
CA ASN A 549 15.78 -8.59 36.33
C ASN A 549 16.48 -8.40 34.96
N LEU A 550 17.22 -7.30 34.79
CA LEU A 550 17.86 -6.91 33.53
C LEU A 550 19.35 -6.59 33.74
N TYR A 551 20.13 -6.74 32.67
CA TYR A 551 21.42 -6.05 32.58
C TYR A 551 21.19 -4.67 31.95
N GLU A 552 22.03 -3.70 32.29
CA GLU A 552 21.98 -2.33 31.79
C GLU A 552 23.37 -1.83 31.38
N ALA A 553 23.41 -1.10 30.27
CA ALA A 553 24.61 -0.43 29.80
C ALA A 553 24.73 0.97 30.41
N GLN A 554 25.85 1.26 31.06
CA GLN A 554 26.10 2.52 31.76
C GLN A 554 26.89 3.50 30.89
N PHE A 555 26.36 4.70 30.67
CA PHE A 555 27.00 5.72 29.82
C PHE A 555 27.42 6.94 30.63
N ASN A 556 28.70 7.32 30.47
CA ASN A 556 29.37 8.35 31.27
C ASN A 556 29.95 9.48 30.39
N LYS A 557 29.25 9.84 29.30
CA LYS A 557 29.65 10.88 28.32
C LYS A 557 30.87 10.54 27.45
N VAL A 558 31.51 9.38 27.61
CA VAL A 558 32.65 8.93 26.80
C VAL A 558 32.19 8.62 25.37
N ARG A 559 32.71 9.37 24.38
CA ARG A 559 32.23 9.25 22.98
C ARG A 559 32.55 7.92 22.31
N THR A 560 33.57 7.20 22.77
CA THR A 560 33.96 5.88 22.26
C THR A 560 33.13 4.74 22.86
N HIS A 561 32.20 5.01 23.79
CA HIS A 561 31.38 4.00 24.47
C HIS A 561 29.95 4.04 23.91
N LEU A 562 29.62 3.08 23.05
CA LEU A 562 28.32 3.00 22.36
C LEU A 562 28.04 1.58 21.84
N PHE A 563 26.82 1.35 21.37
CA PHE A 563 26.48 0.19 20.55
C PHE A 563 26.03 0.62 19.15
N LYS A 564 26.30 -0.24 18.15
CA LYS A 564 25.91 -0.08 16.75
C LYS A 564 25.04 -1.26 16.30
N TYR A 565 24.00 -1.00 15.53
CA TYR A 565 23.17 -2.02 14.89
C TYR A 565 22.96 -1.69 13.40
N ASN A 566 23.18 -2.66 12.49
CA ASN A 566 23.09 -2.41 11.05
C ASN A 566 21.64 -2.41 10.54
N ILE A 567 21.30 -1.34 9.81
CA ILE A 567 20.00 -1.12 9.15
C ILE A 567 20.17 -0.74 7.66
N GLY A 568 21.41 -0.50 7.21
CA GLY A 568 21.73 -0.02 5.87
C GLY A 568 21.91 -1.14 4.85
N ASP A 569 22.34 -2.32 5.30
CA ASP A 569 22.41 -3.54 4.50
C ASP A 569 21.04 -4.03 3.95
N SER A 570 19.93 -3.75 4.65
CA SER A 570 18.58 -4.10 4.20
C SER A 570 17.88 -2.91 3.52
N PRO A 571 17.40 -3.07 2.27
CA PRO A 571 16.64 -2.04 1.59
C PRO A 571 15.21 -1.91 2.16
N LEU A 572 14.60 -3.01 2.58
CA LEU A 572 13.25 -3.05 3.14
C LEU A 572 13.13 -2.42 4.52
N ILE A 573 14.13 -2.58 5.40
CA ILE A 573 14.12 -1.95 6.73
C ILE A 573 13.99 -0.43 6.57
N MET A 574 14.80 0.20 5.71
CA MET A 574 14.66 1.63 5.43
C MET A 574 13.33 2.02 4.79
N SER A 575 12.69 1.12 4.02
CA SER A 575 11.35 1.33 3.49
C SER A 575 10.28 1.34 4.57
N GLN A 576 10.25 0.32 5.43
CA GLN A 576 9.27 0.23 6.52
C GLN A 576 9.45 1.41 7.49
N LEU A 577 10.69 1.73 7.90
CA LEU A 577 10.99 2.90 8.74
C LEU A 577 10.61 4.25 8.09
N SER A 578 10.58 4.31 6.76
CA SER A 578 10.09 5.49 6.03
C SER A 578 8.57 5.64 6.06
N ASP A 579 7.80 4.58 6.31
CA ASP A 579 6.34 4.65 6.44
C ASP A 579 5.88 4.72 7.89
N ALA A 580 6.33 3.80 8.74
CA ALA A 580 5.97 3.77 10.14
C ALA A 580 7.03 3.03 10.95
N TYR A 581 7.26 3.49 12.18
CA TYR A 581 8.11 2.77 13.12
C TYR A 581 7.67 3.04 14.55
N SER A 582 8.10 2.17 15.46
CA SER A 582 8.07 2.45 16.89
C SER A 582 9.41 2.12 17.50
N VAL A 583 9.87 2.96 18.42
CA VAL A 583 11.07 2.68 19.22
C VAL A 583 10.72 2.76 20.69
N GLU A 584 10.95 1.64 21.35
CA GLU A 584 10.81 1.45 22.79
C GLU A 584 12.20 1.54 23.42
N VAL A 585 12.33 2.29 24.51
CA VAL A 585 13.55 2.35 25.31
C VAL A 585 13.20 2.46 26.80
N PHE A 586 13.89 1.65 27.61
CA PHE A 586 13.83 1.72 29.06
C PHE A 586 15.19 2.19 29.57
N CYS A 587 15.23 3.41 30.11
CA CYS A 587 16.47 4.08 30.52
C CYS A 587 16.22 5.11 31.62
N ARG A 588 17.30 5.54 32.27
CA ARG A 588 17.31 6.71 33.16
C ARG A 588 18.42 7.68 32.80
N SER A 589 18.26 8.96 33.11
CA SER A 589 19.36 9.93 33.04
C SER A 589 20.04 10.08 34.40
N SER A 590 21.35 10.32 34.44
CA SER A 590 22.05 10.69 35.68
C SER A 590 21.70 12.10 36.19
N SER A 591 20.94 12.90 35.45
CA SER A 591 20.47 14.22 35.89
C SER A 591 19.18 14.64 35.19
N ALA A 592 18.21 15.17 35.96
CA ALA A 592 17.03 15.85 35.45
C ALA A 592 17.36 17.09 34.59
N LYS A 593 18.55 17.69 34.77
CA LYS A 593 19.08 18.81 33.96
C LYS A 593 20.54 18.54 33.57
N PRO A 594 20.79 17.81 32.46
CA PRO A 594 22.12 17.51 31.98
C PRO A 594 22.93 18.77 31.59
N THR A 595 24.28 18.71 31.66
CA THR A 595 25.16 19.85 31.33
C THR A 595 25.24 20.18 29.83
N ALA A 596 24.72 19.30 28.98
CA ALA A 596 24.54 19.46 27.54
C ALA A 596 23.38 18.53 27.12
N SER A 597 22.84 18.67 25.91
CA SER A 597 21.89 17.66 25.43
C SER A 597 22.56 16.28 25.33
N ILE A 598 21.81 15.23 25.67
CA ILE A 598 22.23 13.83 25.62
C ILE A 598 21.19 13.00 24.85
N ARG A 599 21.59 11.86 24.31
CA ARG A 599 20.72 10.99 23.50
C ARG A 599 20.93 9.52 23.86
N PRO A 600 19.93 8.80 24.41
CA PRO A 600 20.07 7.37 24.65
C PRO A 600 20.13 6.57 23.34
N LEU A 601 19.54 7.06 22.25
CA LEU A 601 19.55 6.43 20.92
C LEU A 601 19.41 7.42 19.75
N SER A 602 19.95 7.06 18.58
CA SER A 602 19.73 7.79 17.32
C SER A 602 19.95 6.96 16.05
N PHE A 603 19.42 7.45 14.94
CA PHE A 603 19.77 7.10 13.56
C PHE A 603 20.96 7.96 13.05
N PRO A 604 21.56 7.65 11.87
CA PRO A 604 22.75 8.33 11.35
C PRO A 604 22.60 9.86 11.25
N ASN A 605 23.66 10.59 11.60
CA ASN A 605 23.70 12.05 11.46
C ASN A 605 23.40 12.49 10.01
N GLY A 606 22.17 12.94 9.78
CA GLY A 606 21.66 13.36 8.48
C GLY A 606 20.26 12.85 8.18
N TYR A 607 19.84 11.71 8.75
CA TYR A 607 18.58 11.04 8.40
C TYR A 607 17.97 10.31 9.60
N GLY A 608 16.65 10.34 9.72
CA GLY A 608 15.92 9.60 10.76
C GLY A 608 15.98 10.17 12.18
N MET A 609 15.36 9.42 13.10
CA MET A 609 15.10 9.83 14.49
C MET A 609 16.36 10.02 15.37
N GLY A 610 16.28 10.95 16.33
CA GLY A 610 16.99 10.85 17.61
C GLY A 610 16.11 11.26 18.79
N LEU A 611 16.08 10.45 19.85
CA LEU A 611 15.48 10.83 21.14
C LEU A 611 16.47 11.73 21.87
N GLN A 612 16.08 12.98 22.13
CA GLN A 612 16.93 13.98 22.78
C GLN A 612 16.38 14.39 24.14
N MET A 613 17.22 14.23 25.15
CA MET A 613 17.05 14.79 26.49
C MET A 613 17.92 16.05 26.56
N SER A 614 17.32 17.24 26.60
CA SER A 614 18.08 18.49 26.49
C SER A 614 18.66 18.96 27.82
N ALA A 615 19.63 19.88 27.76
CA ALA A 615 20.23 20.49 28.95
C ALA A 615 19.23 21.23 29.86
N LYS A 616 18.06 21.59 29.33
CA LYS A 616 16.98 22.19 30.10
C LYS A 616 16.13 21.18 30.89
N GLY A 617 16.32 19.87 30.65
CA GLY A 617 15.49 18.80 31.19
C GLY A 617 14.20 18.57 30.42
N ASN A 618 14.18 18.83 29.11
CA ASN A 618 13.01 18.60 28.25
C ASN A 618 13.24 17.38 27.33
N ILE A 619 12.16 16.67 27.00
CA ILE A 619 12.18 15.53 26.07
C ILE A 619 11.74 15.98 24.67
N GLY A 620 12.55 15.66 23.66
CA GLY A 620 12.30 16.05 22.28
C GLY A 620 12.81 15.05 21.24
N TYR A 621 12.45 15.36 20.00
CA TYR A 621 12.69 14.54 18.82
C TYR A 621 13.50 15.32 17.80
N THR A 622 14.41 14.64 17.11
CA THR A 622 15.12 15.17 15.95
C THR A 622 14.91 14.26 14.75
N THR A 623 14.74 14.85 13.57
CA THR A 623 14.80 14.13 12.29
C THR A 623 15.33 15.04 11.18
N THR A 624 15.57 14.49 10.01
CA THR A 624 15.52 15.24 8.76
C THR A 624 14.13 15.09 8.14
N THR A 625 13.61 16.16 7.56
CA THR A 625 12.33 16.23 6.85
C THR A 625 12.55 16.80 5.45
N GLN A 626 11.59 16.60 4.55
CA GLN A 626 11.54 17.38 3.32
C GLN A 626 11.39 18.88 3.68
N GLY A 627 11.84 19.77 2.79
CA GLY A 627 12.12 21.15 3.18
C GLY A 627 10.91 21.96 3.66
N ASN A 628 11.03 22.54 4.86
CA ASN A 628 10.18 23.63 5.35
C ASN A 628 10.44 24.97 4.61
N LYS A 629 11.37 24.99 3.66
CA LYS A 629 11.63 26.10 2.74
C LYS A 629 10.83 25.93 1.44
N ALA A 630 10.55 27.06 0.78
CA ALA A 630 9.83 27.08 -0.50
C ALA A 630 10.59 26.37 -1.65
N ASP A 631 11.91 26.23 -1.54
CA ASP A 631 12.78 25.51 -2.48
C ASP A 631 12.75 23.97 -2.35
N GLY A 632 12.12 23.44 -1.29
CA GLY A 632 12.06 21.99 -1.01
C GLY A 632 13.31 21.39 -0.34
N THR A 633 14.33 22.19 -0.02
CA THR A 633 15.62 21.69 0.50
C THR A 633 15.53 21.02 1.87
N PHE A 634 16.04 19.79 1.96
CA PHE A 634 16.02 18.97 3.16
C PHE A 634 16.54 19.72 4.38
N THR A 635 15.75 19.68 5.46
CA THR A 635 16.00 20.46 6.66
C THR A 635 16.01 19.53 7.87
N LYS A 636 17.00 19.69 8.75
CA LYS A 636 17.02 19.02 10.05
C LYS A 636 16.00 19.71 10.96
N THR A 637 14.90 19.02 11.23
CA THR A 637 13.78 19.53 12.03
C THR A 637 13.84 18.90 13.42
N GLN A 638 13.74 19.73 14.46
CA GLN A 638 13.74 19.32 15.85
C GLN A 638 12.53 19.92 16.56
N TRP A 639 11.89 19.14 17.43
CA TRP A 639 10.81 19.62 18.31
C TRP A 639 10.91 19.03 19.70
N SER A 640 10.17 19.63 20.63
CA SER A 640 9.94 19.11 21.98
C SER A 640 8.57 18.43 22.02
N TRP A 641 8.44 17.32 22.73
CA TRP A 641 7.14 16.77 23.13
C TRP A 641 6.78 17.16 24.57
N LEU A 642 7.79 17.21 25.46
CA LEU A 642 7.63 17.65 26.85
C LEU A 642 8.38 18.97 27.09
N GLU A 643 7.93 19.69 28.11
CA GLU A 643 8.42 21.03 28.47
C GLU A 643 9.74 21.01 29.27
N ASP A 644 10.27 22.20 29.52
CA ASP A 644 11.55 22.43 30.20
C ASP A 644 11.49 22.01 31.68
N GLY A 645 11.98 20.80 31.98
CA GLY A 645 12.09 20.26 33.34
C GLY A 645 11.33 18.95 33.58
N CYS A 646 10.68 18.37 32.56
CA CYS A 646 9.96 17.10 32.66
C CYS A 646 10.86 15.84 32.74
N LEU A 647 12.17 15.94 32.49
CA LEU A 647 13.11 14.82 32.56
C LEU A 647 13.38 14.41 34.02
N THR A 648 13.20 13.13 34.33
CA THR A 648 13.49 12.52 35.63
C THR A 648 14.87 11.83 35.68
N THR A 649 15.30 11.45 36.89
CA THR A 649 16.47 10.58 37.13
C THR A 649 16.10 9.11 37.35
N ASP A 650 14.80 8.81 37.32
CA ASP A 650 14.23 7.47 37.52
C ASP A 650 14.23 6.69 36.21
N TYR A 651 14.04 5.37 36.29
CA TYR A 651 13.83 4.57 35.09
C TYR A 651 12.48 4.90 34.46
N THR A 652 12.53 5.32 33.21
CA THR A 652 11.36 5.73 32.43
C THR A 652 11.31 4.92 31.15
N HIS A 653 10.13 4.37 30.87
CA HIS A 653 9.82 3.71 29.60
C HIS A 653 9.32 4.78 28.62
N TYR A 654 10.08 5.00 27.55
CA TYR A 654 9.66 5.87 26.45
C TYR A 654 9.33 4.98 25.24
N VAL A 655 8.15 5.19 24.64
CA VAL A 655 7.86 4.65 23.31
C VAL A 655 7.55 5.78 22.36
N ILE A 656 8.38 5.93 21.34
CA ILE A 656 8.19 6.85 20.23
C ILE A 656 7.46 6.09 19.14
N VAL A 657 6.37 6.65 18.63
CA VAL A 657 5.61 6.07 17.51
C VAL A 657 5.55 7.08 16.37
N PHE A 658 5.88 6.66 15.16
CA PHE A 658 5.70 7.43 13.94
C PHE A 658 4.81 6.66 12.95
N ASP A 659 3.87 7.39 12.35
CA ASP A 659 2.96 6.91 11.33
C ASP A 659 2.81 8.00 10.25
N ARG A 660 3.31 7.72 9.03
CA ARG A 660 3.15 8.61 7.87
C ARG A 660 1.70 8.69 7.40
N MET A 661 0.96 7.58 7.41
CA MET A 661 -0.39 7.48 6.86
C MET A 661 -1.40 8.27 7.71
N ASN A 662 -1.22 8.27 9.03
CA ASN A 662 -2.00 9.08 9.96
C ASN A 662 -1.37 10.45 10.25
N TYR A 663 -0.22 10.79 9.64
CA TYR A 663 0.50 12.05 9.82
C TYR A 663 0.85 12.39 11.28
N THR A 664 1.24 11.39 12.08
CA THR A 664 1.49 11.54 13.53
C THR A 664 2.88 11.10 13.96
N SER A 665 3.44 11.83 14.93
CA SER A 665 4.58 11.38 15.73
C SER A 665 4.27 11.55 17.23
N GLN A 666 4.05 10.43 17.90
CA GLN A 666 3.64 10.36 19.30
C GLN A 666 4.81 10.02 20.23
N LEU A 667 4.72 10.50 21.46
CA LEU A 667 5.54 10.05 22.58
C LEU A 667 4.62 9.48 23.66
N TYR A 668 4.88 8.23 24.04
CA TYR A 668 4.33 7.60 25.22
C TYR A 668 5.40 7.56 26.32
N VAL A 669 4.96 7.70 27.57
CA VAL A 669 5.80 7.67 28.78
C VAL A 669 5.13 6.73 29.78
N ASN A 670 5.83 5.68 30.20
CA ASN A 670 5.34 4.66 31.14
C ASN A 670 3.97 4.08 30.74
N GLY A 671 3.77 3.82 29.44
CA GLY A 671 2.53 3.32 28.84
C GLY A 671 1.51 4.40 28.45
N GLU A 672 1.53 5.58 29.07
CA GLU A 672 0.56 6.64 28.83
C GLU A 672 0.96 7.54 27.64
N LEU A 673 -0.03 8.00 26.86
CA LEU A 673 0.22 8.92 25.74
C LEU A 673 0.52 10.32 26.26
N ALA A 674 1.81 10.70 26.28
CA ALA A 674 2.26 11.97 26.81
C ALA A 674 2.14 13.13 25.81
N ASN A 675 2.31 12.88 24.50
CA ASN A 675 2.07 13.89 23.46
C ASN A 675 1.82 13.26 22.07
N THR A 676 1.04 13.94 21.21
CA THR A 676 0.92 13.65 19.77
C THR A 676 1.26 14.89 18.96
N ARG A 677 2.36 14.85 18.20
CA ARG A 677 2.65 15.85 17.17
C ARG A 677 1.99 15.45 15.85
N TRP A 678 1.11 16.30 15.34
CA TRP A 678 0.63 16.23 13.96
C TRP A 678 1.68 16.82 13.01
N LEU A 679 1.82 16.20 11.83
CA LEU A 679 2.83 16.53 10.83
C LEU A 679 2.16 16.93 9.52
N THR A 680 2.76 17.84 8.75
CA THR A 680 2.48 17.90 7.31
C THR A 680 3.27 16.82 6.56
N PHE A 681 2.90 16.53 5.30
CA PHE A 681 3.67 15.63 4.43
C PHE A 681 5.16 15.99 4.35
N LYS A 682 5.48 17.29 4.29
CA LYS A 682 6.87 17.74 4.25
C LYS A 682 7.62 17.46 5.54
N GLU A 683 6.95 17.55 6.68
CA GLU A 683 7.51 17.32 8.02
C GLU A 683 7.59 15.85 8.43
N CYS A 684 7.06 14.93 7.61
CA CYS A 684 7.30 13.51 7.80
C CYS A 684 8.81 13.22 7.67
N PRO A 685 9.42 12.46 8.60
CA PRO A 685 10.77 11.92 8.47
C PRO A 685 11.06 11.32 7.10
N VAL A 686 12.30 11.42 6.63
CA VAL A 686 12.79 10.74 5.42
C VAL A 686 14.08 9.99 5.77
N TYR A 687 14.18 8.74 5.31
CA TYR A 687 15.31 7.84 5.54
C TYR A 687 15.92 7.45 4.19
N GLU A 688 16.92 8.21 3.74
CA GLU A 688 17.69 7.81 2.55
C GLU A 688 18.45 6.52 2.83
N TRP A 689 18.47 5.61 1.84
CA TRP A 689 19.13 4.33 1.99
C TRP A 689 20.61 4.43 1.65
N ALA A 690 21.45 3.91 2.54
CA ALA A 690 22.87 3.74 2.30
C ALA A 690 23.34 2.44 3.00
N PRO A 691 24.13 1.58 2.34
CA PRO A 691 24.67 0.34 2.93
C PRO A 691 25.42 0.53 4.25
N SER A 692 25.94 1.74 4.51
CA SER A 692 26.72 2.06 5.70
C SER A 692 25.89 2.67 6.85
N SER A 693 24.56 2.72 6.76
CA SER A 693 23.66 3.30 7.77
C SER A 693 23.41 2.37 8.97
N TRP A 694 23.43 2.92 10.18
CA TRP A 694 23.33 2.18 11.44
C TRP A 694 22.61 2.94 12.54
N PHE A 695 21.97 2.20 13.43
CA PHE A 695 21.31 2.70 14.63
C PHE A 695 22.27 2.67 15.82
N ALA A 696 22.33 3.76 16.59
CA ALA A 696 23.19 3.92 17.77
C ALA A 696 22.40 3.82 19.06
N ILE A 697 23.02 3.23 20.08
CA ILE A 697 22.62 3.32 21.49
C ILE A 697 23.80 3.92 22.27
N GLY A 698 23.54 4.90 23.15
CA GLY A 698 24.56 5.62 23.91
C GLY A 698 24.98 6.98 23.32
N GLY A 699 24.41 7.42 22.20
CA GLY A 699 24.66 8.75 21.63
C GLY A 699 24.23 8.87 20.16
N ASP A 700 24.71 9.90 19.47
CA ASP A 700 24.50 10.03 18.02
C ASP A 700 25.27 8.97 17.20
N ALA A 701 24.64 8.38 16.20
CA ALA A 701 25.34 7.69 15.11
C ALA A 701 26.12 8.67 14.21
N LYS A 702 27.38 8.33 13.87
CA LYS A 702 28.28 9.17 13.03
C LYS A 702 29.22 8.31 12.18
N GLY A 703 29.29 8.60 10.88
CA GLY A 703 30.16 7.89 9.93
C GLY A 703 29.58 6.55 9.50
N ASN A 704 30.35 5.79 8.72
CA ASN A 704 29.93 4.49 8.19
C ASN A 704 29.93 3.42 9.27
N TYR A 705 28.94 2.50 9.26
CA TYR A 705 28.83 1.38 10.21
C TYR A 705 30.17 0.64 10.44
N GLU A 706 30.83 0.21 9.36
CA GLU A 706 32.10 -0.52 9.41
C GLU A 706 33.25 0.24 10.10
N THR A 707 33.34 1.55 9.92
CA THR A 707 34.48 2.37 10.39
C THR A 707 34.15 3.28 11.57
N ALA A 708 32.90 3.26 12.06
CA ALA A 708 32.48 4.02 13.22
C ALA A 708 33.05 3.44 14.53
N THR A 709 33.95 4.20 15.16
CA THR A 709 34.61 3.92 16.44
C THR A 709 34.16 4.84 17.58
N GLN A 710 33.25 5.78 17.31
CA GLN A 710 32.73 6.73 18.30
C GLN A 710 31.38 7.33 17.88
N THR A 711 30.63 7.82 18.86
CA THR A 711 29.44 8.65 18.69
C THR A 711 29.75 9.97 17.95
N GLY A 712 28.69 10.58 17.41
CA GLY A 712 28.65 11.95 16.95
C GLY A 712 28.65 12.96 18.09
N SER A 713 27.60 13.78 18.17
CA SER A 713 27.36 14.68 19.29
C SER A 713 26.54 13.99 20.39
N TYR A 714 26.29 14.73 21.48
CA TYR A 714 25.30 14.36 22.50
C TYR A 714 25.41 12.92 23.07
N PRO A 715 26.62 12.42 23.42
CA PRO A 715 26.77 11.10 24.05
C PRO A 715 25.97 11.02 25.36
N PHE A 716 25.47 9.83 25.68
CA PHE A 716 24.55 9.62 26.79
C PHE A 716 25.22 9.74 28.16
N VAL A 717 24.41 10.10 29.16
CA VAL A 717 24.81 10.20 30.57
C VAL A 717 23.66 9.65 31.42
N GLY A 718 23.78 8.38 31.79
CA GLY A 718 22.70 7.57 32.33
C GLY A 718 22.80 6.11 31.89
N ASP A 719 21.82 5.30 32.29
CA ASP A 719 21.83 3.85 32.09
C ASP A 719 20.69 3.44 31.16
N VAL A 720 20.93 2.47 30.27
CA VAL A 720 19.95 1.93 29.32
C VAL A 720 19.82 0.43 29.55
N ALA A 721 18.61 -0.05 29.84
CA ALA A 721 18.34 -1.45 30.21
C ALA A 721 17.61 -2.25 29.11
N MET A 722 16.97 -1.56 28.15
CA MET A 722 16.29 -2.20 27.01
C MET A 722 16.13 -1.19 25.85
N VAL A 723 16.29 -1.66 24.61
CA VAL A 723 15.91 -0.90 23.40
C VAL A 723 15.26 -1.84 22.38
N ARG A 724 14.11 -1.46 21.80
CA ARG A 724 13.50 -2.20 20.68
C ARG A 724 13.13 -1.29 19.52
N LEU A 725 13.26 -1.81 18.30
CA LEU A 725 12.88 -1.14 17.05
C LEU A 725 11.87 -1.99 16.29
N TYR A 726 10.67 -1.45 16.08
CA TYR A 726 9.58 -2.06 15.32
C TYR A 726 9.40 -1.33 13.99
N GLY A 727 9.27 -2.07 12.88
CA GLY A 727 8.98 -1.56 11.53
C GLY A 727 7.52 -1.13 11.30
N ARG A 728 6.81 -0.74 12.37
CA ARG A 728 5.41 -0.29 12.33
C ARG A 728 5.06 0.66 13.45
N ALA A 729 3.97 1.41 13.28
CA ALA A 729 3.33 2.14 14.36
C ALA A 729 2.63 1.17 15.34
N LEU A 730 2.84 1.38 16.65
CA LEU A 730 2.12 0.72 17.73
C LEU A 730 1.02 1.64 18.27
N ASN A 731 -0.16 1.09 18.58
CA ASN A 731 -1.24 1.87 19.16
C ASN A 731 -1.17 1.93 20.71
N ALA A 732 -2.04 2.73 21.33
CA ALA A 732 -2.03 2.95 22.78
C ALA A 732 -2.20 1.66 23.62
N THR A 733 -3.07 0.73 23.22
CA THR A 733 -3.23 -0.56 23.90
C THR A 733 -1.92 -1.36 23.86
N GLN A 734 -1.28 -1.39 22.70
CA GLN A 734 -0.01 -2.08 22.50
C GLN A 734 1.13 -1.50 23.35
N VAL A 735 1.22 -0.17 23.45
CA VAL A 735 2.23 0.49 24.29
C VAL A 735 1.95 0.26 25.79
N GLY A 736 0.68 0.21 26.20
CA GLY A 736 0.27 -0.17 27.55
C GLY A 736 0.63 -1.63 27.91
N GLU A 737 0.48 -2.55 26.97
CA GLU A 737 0.90 -3.95 27.15
C GLU A 737 2.43 -4.08 27.26
N LEU A 738 3.20 -3.28 26.52
CA LEU A 738 4.67 -3.25 26.59
C LEU A 738 5.20 -2.67 27.91
N VAL A 739 4.63 -1.62 28.49
CA VAL A 739 5.04 -1.19 29.84
C VAL A 739 4.67 -2.24 30.88
N GLY A 740 3.55 -2.94 30.67
CA GLY A 740 3.00 -3.94 31.58
C GLY A 740 3.92 -5.13 31.88
N ILE A 741 4.94 -5.39 31.05
CA ILE A 741 5.92 -6.49 31.20
C ILE A 741 7.28 -6.06 31.75
N ILE A 742 7.61 -4.76 31.81
CA ILE A 742 8.94 -4.31 32.23
C ILE A 742 9.15 -4.62 33.72
N GLY A 743 10.26 -5.30 34.02
CA GLY A 743 10.55 -5.78 35.38
C GLY A 743 9.62 -6.88 35.90
N LYS A 744 8.70 -7.42 35.10
CA LYS A 744 7.78 -8.49 35.57
C LYS A 744 8.54 -9.80 35.77
N GLN A 745 8.79 -10.12 37.04
CA GLN A 745 9.34 -11.41 37.44
C GLN A 745 8.30 -12.54 37.38
N GLU A 746 7.00 -12.23 37.32
CA GLU A 746 5.91 -13.21 37.13
C GLU A 746 4.80 -12.64 36.22
N MET A 747 4.23 -13.49 35.36
CA MET A 747 3.05 -13.21 34.53
C MET A 747 2.03 -14.35 34.67
N SER A 748 0.73 -14.04 34.61
CA SER A 748 -0.32 -15.06 34.76
C SER A 748 -1.29 -15.05 33.58
N TYR A 749 -1.70 -16.24 33.15
CA TYR A 749 -2.59 -16.49 32.02
C TYR A 749 -3.69 -17.47 32.42
N THR A 750 -4.91 -17.27 31.95
CA THR A 750 -5.98 -18.27 32.07
C THR A 750 -6.03 -19.08 30.79
N LEU A 751 -6.29 -20.38 30.91
CA LEU A 751 -6.38 -21.31 29.79
C LEU A 751 -7.81 -21.35 29.23
N GLY A 752 -7.95 -21.64 27.94
CA GLY A 752 -9.26 -21.79 27.30
C GLY A 752 -10.03 -23.02 27.77
N SER A 753 -11.25 -23.21 27.25
CA SER A 753 -11.98 -24.48 27.45
C SER A 753 -11.34 -25.67 26.74
N ASN A 754 -10.44 -25.39 25.79
CA ASN A 754 -9.55 -26.36 25.15
C ASN A 754 -8.28 -26.65 25.97
N GLY A 755 -8.04 -25.94 27.08
CA GLY A 755 -6.84 -26.11 27.89
C GLY A 755 -5.58 -25.44 27.33
N TYR A 756 -5.68 -24.44 26.46
CA TYR A 756 -4.52 -23.73 25.89
C TYR A 756 -4.49 -22.22 26.20
N ALA A 757 -3.30 -21.64 26.21
CA ALA A 757 -3.04 -20.19 26.18
C ALA A 757 -1.85 -19.87 25.24
N ALA A 758 -1.78 -18.65 24.68
CA ALA A 758 -0.72 -18.23 23.77
C ALA A 758 0.32 -17.39 24.51
N VAL A 759 1.58 -17.82 24.58
CA VAL A 759 2.61 -17.19 25.42
C VAL A 759 3.86 -16.86 24.61
N CYS A 760 4.25 -15.59 24.63
CA CYS A 760 5.59 -15.12 24.28
C CYS A 760 6.03 -14.15 25.39
N LEU A 761 7.25 -14.33 25.93
CA LEU A 761 7.76 -13.61 27.10
C LEU A 761 9.22 -13.17 26.92
N PRO A 762 9.58 -11.94 27.36
CA PRO A 762 10.93 -11.37 27.20
C PRO A 762 11.88 -11.84 28.32
N TYR A 763 11.81 -13.13 28.66
CA TYR A 763 12.67 -13.80 29.64
C TYR A 763 12.53 -15.32 29.50
N VAL A 764 13.53 -16.07 29.97
CA VAL A 764 13.43 -17.53 30.11
C VAL A 764 12.57 -17.86 31.33
N TRP A 765 11.68 -18.83 31.20
CA TRP A 765 10.78 -19.29 32.27
C TRP A 765 10.71 -20.81 32.33
N GLN A 766 10.38 -21.35 33.50
CA GLN A 766 10.23 -22.81 33.71
C GLN A 766 8.76 -23.23 33.60
N VAL A 767 8.49 -24.35 32.94
CA VAL A 767 7.13 -24.90 32.82
C VAL A 767 6.69 -25.49 34.18
N PRO A 768 5.58 -25.03 34.78
CA PRO A 768 5.09 -25.56 36.06
C PRO A 768 4.52 -26.99 35.94
N GLU A 769 4.36 -27.67 37.09
CA GLU A 769 3.67 -28.97 37.15
C GLU A 769 2.24 -28.90 36.60
N GLY A 770 1.85 -29.94 35.84
CA GLY A 770 0.54 -30.01 35.18
C GLY A 770 0.42 -29.25 33.85
N TYR A 771 1.52 -28.65 33.35
CA TYR A 771 1.55 -27.90 32.09
C TYR A 771 2.62 -28.42 31.12
N SER A 772 2.52 -28.03 29.84
CA SER A 772 3.52 -28.27 28.79
C SER A 772 3.44 -27.19 27.70
N ALA A 773 4.55 -26.87 27.05
CA ALA A 773 4.66 -25.86 26.00
C ALA A 773 4.93 -26.48 24.63
N TYR A 774 4.24 -25.98 23.61
CA TYR A 774 4.20 -26.50 22.24
C TYR A 774 4.52 -25.41 21.22
N ILE A 775 5.19 -25.78 20.14
CA ILE A 775 5.31 -24.98 18.91
C ILE A 775 4.31 -25.49 17.86
N VAL A 776 4.00 -24.66 16.86
CA VAL A 776 3.37 -25.17 15.63
C VAL A 776 4.47 -25.52 14.65
N SER A 777 4.53 -26.78 14.20
CA SER A 777 5.51 -27.24 13.21
C SER A 777 5.00 -27.16 11.78
N GLU A 778 3.69 -27.41 11.59
CA GLU A 778 3.04 -27.49 10.28
C GLU A 778 1.63 -26.88 10.32
N THR A 779 1.18 -26.37 9.17
CA THR A 779 -0.16 -25.79 8.98
C THR A 779 -0.76 -26.27 7.67
N THR A 780 -2.02 -26.74 7.71
CA THR A 780 -2.83 -27.00 6.52
C THR A 780 -3.89 -25.89 6.37
N SER A 781 -4.83 -26.03 5.43
CA SER A 781 -5.99 -25.14 5.33
C SER A 781 -7.09 -25.42 6.38
N GLN A 782 -6.94 -26.47 7.21
CA GLN A 782 -7.95 -26.90 8.19
C GLN A 782 -7.38 -27.41 9.54
N SER A 783 -6.06 -27.56 9.68
CA SER A 783 -5.41 -28.04 10.91
C SER A 783 -4.05 -27.39 11.16
N VAL A 784 -3.60 -27.46 12.42
CA VAL A 784 -2.26 -27.05 12.86
C VAL A 784 -1.66 -28.17 13.69
N VAL A 785 -0.40 -28.53 13.41
CA VAL A 785 0.32 -29.61 14.11
C VAL A 785 1.09 -29.03 15.28
N LEU A 786 0.83 -29.55 16.49
CA LEU A 786 1.53 -29.13 17.71
C LEU A 786 2.60 -30.14 18.13
N ASN A 787 3.84 -29.67 18.21
CA ASN A 787 4.99 -30.43 18.74
C ASN A 787 5.37 -29.88 20.12
N ALA A 788 5.49 -30.76 21.13
CA ALA A 788 5.92 -30.38 22.47
C ALA A 788 7.41 -30.02 22.49
N ILE A 789 7.78 -28.90 23.13
CA ILE A 789 9.18 -28.45 23.27
C ILE A 789 9.67 -28.41 24.72
N ALA A 790 8.76 -28.33 25.69
CA ALA A 790 9.07 -28.31 27.11
C ALA A 790 7.91 -28.88 27.93
N ARG A 791 8.17 -29.83 28.84
CA ARG A 791 7.21 -30.38 29.80
C ARG A 791 7.49 -29.81 31.19
N ALA A 792 6.68 -30.15 32.19
CA ALA A 792 6.88 -29.69 33.57
C ALA A 792 8.33 -29.89 34.07
N GLY A 793 8.97 -28.81 34.52
CA GLY A 793 10.37 -28.77 34.93
C GLY A 793 11.36 -28.36 33.84
N ASP A 794 11.00 -28.45 32.55
CA ASP A 794 11.80 -27.92 31.44
C ASP A 794 11.66 -26.38 31.33
N TYR A 795 12.50 -25.76 30.50
CA TYR A 795 12.54 -24.30 30.31
C TYR A 795 12.11 -23.90 28.90
N VAL A 796 11.36 -22.80 28.79
CA VAL A 796 11.04 -22.14 27.52
C VAL A 796 11.99 -20.95 27.32
N PRO A 797 12.76 -20.88 26.21
CA PRO A 797 13.70 -19.79 25.96
C PRO A 797 13.01 -18.42 25.81
N TYR A 798 13.76 -17.36 26.11
CA TYR A 798 13.38 -15.97 25.87
C TYR A 798 12.83 -15.79 24.45
N GLY A 799 11.73 -15.06 24.30
CA GLY A 799 11.21 -14.69 22.98
C GLY A 799 10.51 -15.82 22.22
N THR A 800 10.50 -17.05 22.73
CA THR A 800 9.87 -18.19 22.05
C THR A 800 8.34 -18.06 22.09
N PRO A 801 7.64 -17.95 20.93
CA PRO A 801 6.19 -17.99 20.89
C PRO A 801 5.72 -19.44 21.01
N VAL A 802 4.91 -19.75 22.02
CA VAL A 802 4.41 -21.11 22.31
C VAL A 802 2.92 -21.12 22.61
N PHE A 803 2.28 -22.27 22.42
CA PHE A 803 1.04 -22.59 23.12
C PHE A 803 1.34 -23.36 24.40
N VAL A 804 0.79 -22.91 25.52
CA VAL A 804 0.90 -23.62 26.80
C VAL A 804 -0.39 -24.39 27.04
N LYS A 805 -0.27 -25.72 27.16
CA LYS A 805 -1.36 -26.64 27.49
C LYS A 805 -1.42 -26.92 28.99
N GLY A 806 -2.62 -27.10 29.52
CA GLY A 806 -2.90 -27.53 30.88
C GLY A 806 -4.40 -27.82 31.09
N ALA A 807 -4.86 -27.77 32.34
CA ALA A 807 -6.27 -28.02 32.64
C ALA A 807 -7.19 -26.91 32.07
N PRO A 808 -8.31 -27.26 31.40
CA PRO A 808 -9.26 -26.27 30.89
C PRO A 808 -9.73 -25.26 31.94
N LYS A 809 -9.67 -23.96 31.60
CA LYS A 809 -10.01 -22.83 32.49
C LYS A 809 -9.15 -22.70 33.76
N SER A 810 -8.02 -23.39 33.90
CA SER A 810 -7.07 -23.09 34.99
C SER A 810 -6.36 -21.76 34.73
N THR A 811 -5.73 -21.21 35.77
CA THR A 811 -4.75 -20.12 35.63
C THR A 811 -3.36 -20.68 35.86
N ILE A 812 -2.45 -20.38 34.94
CA ILE A 812 -1.02 -20.65 35.04
C ILE A 812 -0.30 -19.36 35.42
N THR A 813 0.68 -19.46 36.32
CA THR A 813 1.61 -18.36 36.63
C THR A 813 3.00 -18.78 36.17
N LEU A 814 3.58 -17.99 35.26
CA LEU A 814 4.89 -18.20 34.67
C LEU A 814 5.89 -17.24 35.32
N LYS A 815 6.98 -17.80 35.84
CA LYS A 815 8.00 -17.06 36.57
C LYS A 815 9.25 -16.91 35.73
N ALA A 816 9.73 -15.67 35.61
CA ALA A 816 11.01 -15.37 35.01
C ALA A 816 12.14 -15.98 35.85
N MET A 817 13.10 -16.65 35.20
CA MET A 817 14.37 -16.92 35.85
C MET A 817 15.16 -15.62 36.00
N LYS A 818 15.95 -15.50 37.08
CA LYS A 818 16.88 -14.39 37.24
C LYS A 818 17.94 -14.44 36.16
N LYS A 819 18.12 -13.36 35.42
CA LYS A 819 18.91 -13.30 34.18
C LYS A 819 20.39 -13.64 34.38
N ASN A 820 20.94 -13.34 35.55
CA ASN A 820 22.31 -13.68 35.96
C ASN A 820 22.48 -15.14 36.44
N GLU A 821 21.39 -15.90 36.60
CA GLU A 821 21.37 -17.32 36.97
C GLU A 821 20.97 -18.22 35.78
N VAL A 822 20.56 -17.65 34.64
CA VAL A 822 20.22 -18.41 33.42
C VAL A 822 21.48 -18.89 32.70
N LYS A 823 21.57 -20.19 32.43
CA LYS A 823 22.61 -20.76 31.57
C LYS A 823 22.50 -20.29 30.13
N ALA A 824 23.65 -20.12 29.46
CA ALA A 824 23.73 -19.78 28.03
C ALA A 824 22.91 -20.72 27.11
N GLU A 825 22.81 -22.01 27.43
CA GLU A 825 22.04 -23.00 26.66
C GLU A 825 20.52 -22.70 26.59
N TYR A 826 19.95 -22.00 27.59
CA TYR A 826 18.54 -21.59 27.60
C TYR A 826 18.29 -20.23 26.95
N LEU A 827 19.35 -19.55 26.50
CA LEU A 827 19.30 -18.21 25.91
C LEU A 827 19.40 -18.22 24.38
N THR A 828 19.81 -19.33 23.75
CA THR A 828 20.14 -19.42 22.32
C THR A 828 19.36 -20.48 21.53
N ALA A 829 18.47 -21.24 22.18
CA ALA A 829 17.73 -22.33 21.54
C ALA A 829 16.66 -21.83 20.55
N GLN A 830 17.04 -21.72 19.28
CA GLN A 830 16.10 -21.51 18.17
C GLN A 830 15.36 -22.80 17.81
N TRP A 831 14.12 -22.67 17.37
CA TRP A 831 13.26 -23.76 16.90
C TRP A 831 12.92 -23.51 15.42
N PRO A 832 13.72 -23.98 14.45
CA PRO A 832 13.59 -23.57 13.04
C PRO A 832 12.28 -23.96 12.35
N GLN A 833 11.54 -24.91 12.93
CA GLN A 833 10.21 -25.33 12.46
C GLN A 833 9.06 -24.56 13.13
N ASN A 834 9.30 -23.68 14.11
CA ASN A 834 8.21 -22.99 14.79
C ASN A 834 7.58 -21.92 13.88
N LEU A 835 6.39 -22.23 13.37
CA LEU A 835 5.60 -21.34 12.54
C LEU A 835 4.88 -20.24 13.35
N LEU A 836 4.88 -20.31 14.69
CA LEU A 836 4.37 -19.23 15.54
C LEU A 836 5.35 -18.05 15.54
N SER A 837 4.83 -16.87 15.23
CA SER A 837 5.45 -15.59 15.59
C SER A 837 4.70 -14.94 16.76
N GLY A 838 5.21 -13.82 17.27
CA GLY A 838 4.56 -13.01 18.29
C GLY A 838 5.37 -11.76 18.62
N VAL A 839 4.70 -10.78 19.22
CA VAL A 839 5.33 -9.66 19.93
C VAL A 839 4.85 -9.73 21.38
N TYR A 840 5.65 -9.27 22.33
CA TYR A 840 5.30 -9.33 23.74
C TYR A 840 4.12 -8.42 24.10
N PRO A 841 3.27 -8.80 25.08
CA PRO A 841 3.18 -10.10 25.76
C PRO A 841 2.34 -11.13 24.98
N GLY A 842 2.35 -12.38 25.47
CA GLY A 842 1.29 -13.35 25.16
C GLY A 842 -0.07 -13.00 25.79
N LYS A 843 -1.09 -13.82 25.51
CA LYS A 843 -2.49 -13.64 25.96
C LYS A 843 -3.18 -14.96 26.32
N THR A 844 -4.02 -14.91 27.35
CA THR A 844 -5.15 -15.83 27.59
C THR A 844 -5.96 -16.08 26.30
N LEU A 845 -6.13 -17.36 25.95
CA LEU A 845 -7.11 -17.80 24.94
C LEU A 845 -8.37 -18.29 25.66
N THR A 846 -9.56 -18.04 25.13
CA THR A 846 -10.84 -18.44 25.74
C THR A 846 -11.72 -19.29 24.81
N ALA A 847 -12.81 -19.83 25.37
CA ALA A 847 -13.72 -20.74 24.69
C ALA A 847 -14.37 -20.10 23.45
N GLY A 848 -13.90 -20.48 22.26
CA GLY A 848 -14.41 -19.97 20.99
C GLY A 848 -13.62 -18.78 20.40
N GLU A 849 -12.54 -18.33 21.04
CA GLU A 849 -11.56 -17.46 20.38
C GLU A 849 -10.75 -18.30 19.39
N GLY A 850 -11.03 -18.13 18.09
CA GLY A 850 -10.20 -18.67 17.02
C GLY A 850 -8.91 -17.85 16.82
N PHE A 851 -7.87 -18.47 16.24
CA PHE A 851 -6.62 -17.79 15.92
C PHE A 851 -6.82 -16.66 14.90
N TYR A 852 -6.21 -15.49 15.14
CA TYR A 852 -6.38 -14.31 14.30
C TYR A 852 -5.34 -14.25 13.17
N PHE A 853 -5.70 -14.84 12.03
CA PHE A 853 -5.02 -14.59 10.75
C PHE A 853 -5.38 -13.17 10.26
N ARG A 854 -4.37 -12.33 10.04
CA ARG A 854 -4.53 -10.92 9.66
C ARG A 854 -5.02 -10.83 8.21
N SER A 855 -6.33 -10.63 8.02
CA SER A 855 -6.99 -10.68 6.71
C SER A 855 -7.53 -9.32 6.28
N THR A 856 -7.23 -8.91 5.04
CA THR A 856 -7.73 -7.68 4.38
C THR A 856 -9.11 -7.86 3.72
N GLY A 857 -9.98 -8.67 4.32
CA GLY A 857 -11.40 -8.77 3.99
C GLY A 857 -11.77 -9.58 2.73
N ALA A 858 -13.04 -9.85 2.45
CA ALA A 858 -14.20 -9.87 3.36
C ALA A 858 -15.34 -10.73 2.76
N HIS A 859 -15.67 -11.86 3.41
CA HIS A 859 -16.96 -12.53 3.28
C HIS A 859 -17.31 -13.25 4.61
N LEU A 860 -18.60 -13.40 4.89
CA LEU A 860 -19.13 -13.84 6.18
C LEU A 860 -19.60 -15.30 6.16
N TYR A 861 -19.15 -16.07 7.15
CA TYR A 861 -19.93 -17.16 7.75
C TYR A 861 -20.05 -16.92 9.24
N ARG A 862 -21.18 -17.32 9.84
CA ARG A 862 -21.60 -16.87 11.18
C ARG A 862 -21.72 -18.05 12.15
N VAL A 863 -20.91 -18.04 13.20
CA VAL A 863 -21.17 -18.75 14.46
C VAL A 863 -21.37 -17.69 15.55
N THR A 864 -22.23 -17.95 16.53
CA THR A 864 -22.72 -16.91 17.45
C THR A 864 -21.79 -16.66 18.64
N GLY A 865 -20.94 -15.64 18.51
CA GLY A 865 -20.19 -15.04 19.61
C GLY A 865 -19.36 -13.85 19.09
N ASN A 866 -19.52 -12.67 19.70
CA ASN A 866 -18.74 -11.48 19.34
C ASN A 866 -17.61 -11.29 20.36
N VAL A 867 -16.35 -11.44 19.93
CA VAL A 867 -15.15 -11.07 20.69
C VAL A 867 -14.16 -10.44 19.72
N GLU A 868 -13.56 -9.31 20.08
CA GLU A 868 -12.38 -8.76 19.38
C GLU A 868 -11.11 -9.28 20.06
N LEU A 869 -10.19 -9.86 19.29
CA LEU A 869 -8.84 -10.16 19.79
C LEU A 869 -7.96 -8.88 19.76
N PRO A 870 -7.20 -8.61 20.82
CA PRO A 870 -6.17 -7.56 20.82
C PRO A 870 -5.08 -7.80 19.76
N PRO A 871 -4.41 -6.74 19.27
CA PRO A 871 -3.40 -6.82 18.19
C PRO A 871 -2.01 -7.34 18.61
N PHE A 872 -1.91 -8.03 19.77
CA PHE A 872 -0.71 -8.70 20.29
C PHE A 872 -1.08 -10.05 20.91
N SER A 873 -0.44 -11.11 20.40
CA SER A 873 -0.52 -12.52 20.83
C SER A 873 0.48 -13.33 19.99
N CYS A 874 0.66 -14.61 20.29
CA CYS A 874 1.29 -15.52 19.33
C CYS A 874 0.34 -15.75 18.12
N TYR A 875 0.86 -15.70 16.90
CA TYR A 875 0.09 -15.82 15.67
C TYR A 875 0.80 -16.65 14.61
N LEU A 876 0.03 -17.26 13.72
CA LEU A 876 0.54 -17.94 12.52
C LEU A 876 0.54 -16.94 11.34
N PRO A 877 1.65 -16.83 10.58
CA PRO A 877 1.81 -15.78 9.57
C PRO A 877 1.25 -16.12 8.18
N SER A 878 0.65 -17.30 7.97
CA SER A 878 0.15 -17.72 6.65
C SER A 878 -0.97 -16.82 6.14
N ALA A 879 -0.85 -16.35 4.89
CA ALA A 879 -1.73 -15.34 4.28
C ALA A 879 -3.17 -15.83 3.92
N GLU A 880 -3.54 -17.05 4.30
CA GLU A 880 -4.79 -17.69 3.89
C GLU A 880 -5.96 -17.39 4.85
N ARG A 881 -7.16 -17.41 4.26
CA ARG A 881 -8.44 -16.92 4.78
C ARG A 881 -8.83 -17.54 6.13
N ARG A 882 -9.57 -16.77 6.96
CA ARG A 882 -10.17 -17.23 8.24
C ARG A 882 -10.88 -18.59 8.09
N ALA A 883 -10.21 -19.65 8.54
CA ALA A 883 -10.76 -20.99 8.72
C ALA A 883 -10.86 -21.32 10.21
N TYR A 884 -11.64 -22.36 10.52
CA TYR A 884 -11.58 -23.02 11.83
C TYR A 884 -10.54 -24.14 11.72
N PHE A 885 -9.60 -24.18 12.67
CA PHE A 885 -8.50 -25.15 12.66
C PHE A 885 -8.70 -26.22 13.71
N THR A 886 -8.56 -27.47 13.31
CA THR A 886 -8.38 -28.60 14.23
C THR A 886 -6.97 -28.52 14.81
N ILE A 887 -6.85 -28.61 16.13
CA ILE A 887 -5.56 -28.80 16.78
C ILE A 887 -5.25 -30.28 16.71
N GLU A 888 -4.22 -30.64 15.95
CA GLU A 888 -3.70 -32.00 15.85
C GLU A 888 -2.43 -32.05 16.69
N GLU A 889 -2.54 -32.65 17.88
CA GLU A 889 -1.37 -32.95 18.69
C GLU A 889 -0.66 -34.13 18.05
N ALA A 890 0.61 -33.94 17.67
CA ALA A 890 1.45 -35.09 17.37
C ALA A 890 1.62 -35.89 18.67
N GLU A 891 1.26 -37.18 18.66
CA GLU A 891 1.75 -38.08 19.69
C GLU A 891 3.28 -38.12 19.57
N ASP A 892 3.98 -37.54 20.56
CA ASP A 892 5.38 -37.86 20.83
C ASP A 892 5.45 -39.40 20.83
N ALA A 893 6.21 -39.98 19.89
CA ALA A 893 6.21 -41.43 19.67
C ALA A 893 6.40 -42.16 21.01
N ASP A 894 5.35 -42.83 21.49
CA ASP A 894 5.21 -43.18 22.91
C ASP A 894 6.02 -44.45 23.21
N GLY A 895 7.33 -44.24 23.21
CA GLY A 895 8.30 -45.24 22.85
C GLY A 895 9.63 -44.60 22.52
N ILE A 896 10.55 -44.69 23.48
CA ILE A 896 11.92 -45.09 23.11
C ILE A 896 11.74 -46.33 22.24
N ALA A 897 12.11 -46.23 20.96
CA ALA A 897 12.23 -47.40 20.10
C ALA A 897 13.28 -48.32 20.74
N SER A 898 12.81 -49.26 21.57
CA SER A 898 13.66 -50.17 22.32
C SER A 898 14.51 -50.89 21.29
N PRO A 899 15.86 -50.79 21.34
CA PRO A 899 16.71 -51.23 20.25
C PRO A 899 16.42 -52.70 20.01
N GLN A 900 15.86 -53.04 18.83
CA GLN A 900 15.42 -54.39 18.55
C GLN A 900 16.59 -55.34 18.77
N SER A 901 16.41 -56.28 19.70
CA SER A 901 17.49 -57.08 20.26
C SER A 901 17.93 -58.20 19.30
N THR A 902 18.48 -57.80 18.15
CA THR A 902 19.12 -58.68 17.18
C THR A 902 20.53 -59.01 17.66
N CYS A 903 20.58 -60.00 18.55
CA CYS A 903 21.77 -60.65 19.12
C CYS A 903 22.55 -59.86 20.19
N GLU A 904 23.12 -60.62 21.13
CA GLU A 904 24.06 -60.12 22.12
C GLU A 904 25.44 -59.84 21.47
N ARG A 905 26.26 -59.02 22.15
CA ARG A 905 27.66 -58.68 21.80
C ARG A 905 27.87 -57.73 20.63
N GLU A 906 27.44 -56.48 20.79
CA GLU A 906 28.36 -55.32 20.71
C GLU A 906 27.65 -54.00 21.11
N ILE A 907 27.72 -53.63 22.40
CA ILE A 907 27.40 -52.25 22.83
C ILE A 907 28.64 -51.39 22.56
N SER A 908 28.87 -51.09 21.28
CA SER A 908 29.87 -50.11 20.84
C SER A 908 29.47 -48.69 21.29
N ASP A 909 30.42 -47.75 21.31
CA ASP A 909 30.21 -46.35 21.73
C ASP A 909 29.47 -45.49 20.69
N ALA A 910 28.44 -46.07 20.08
CA ALA A 910 27.50 -45.39 19.19
C ALA A 910 26.71 -44.30 19.93
N ILE A 911 26.34 -43.29 19.15
CA ILE A 911 25.48 -42.18 19.55
C ILE A 911 24.27 -42.25 18.62
N TYR A 912 23.06 -42.01 19.15
CA TYR A 912 21.82 -42.10 18.40
C TYR A 912 21.05 -40.78 18.50
N GLY A 913 20.35 -40.40 17.43
CA GLY A 913 19.38 -39.31 17.45
C GLY A 913 18.17 -39.66 18.32
N LEU A 914 17.34 -38.67 18.63
CA LEU A 914 16.03 -38.91 19.26
C LEU A 914 15.05 -39.66 18.34
N ASP A 915 15.33 -39.71 17.03
CA ASP A 915 14.65 -40.54 16.04
C ASP A 915 15.13 -42.02 16.04
N GLY A 916 16.04 -42.38 16.95
CA GLY A 916 16.61 -43.72 17.07
C GLY A 916 17.66 -44.08 16.01
N ARG A 917 18.00 -43.19 15.08
CA ARG A 917 19.04 -43.47 14.06
C ARG A 917 20.44 -43.33 14.63
N LYS A 918 21.37 -44.20 14.23
CA LYS A 918 22.79 -44.09 14.58
C LYS A 918 23.38 -42.84 13.92
N VAL A 919 24.05 -42.02 14.70
CA VAL A 919 24.77 -40.81 14.25
C VAL A 919 26.26 -41.14 14.17
N GLU A 920 26.88 -40.89 13.03
CA GLU A 920 28.33 -41.05 12.89
C GLU A 920 29.09 -39.99 13.67
N LYS A 921 30.26 -40.37 14.19
CA LYS A 921 30.98 -39.59 15.22
C LYS A 921 31.49 -38.23 14.72
N THR A 922 31.51 -38.05 13.39
CA THR A 922 31.84 -36.84 12.63
C THR A 922 30.68 -35.87 12.48
N ASP A 923 29.43 -36.36 12.55
CA ASP A 923 28.21 -35.63 12.18
C ASP A 923 27.37 -35.20 13.39
N VAL A 924 27.93 -35.36 14.60
CA VAL A 924 27.34 -34.93 15.87
C VAL A 924 27.35 -33.41 15.96
N LYS A 925 26.28 -32.78 15.46
CA LYS A 925 25.97 -31.36 15.67
C LYS A 925 25.53 -31.12 17.12
N HIS A 926 25.45 -29.86 17.57
CA HIS A 926 24.98 -29.56 18.92
C HIS A 926 23.50 -30.00 19.11
N GLY A 927 23.20 -30.77 20.15
CA GLY A 927 21.86 -31.33 20.36
C GLY A 927 21.75 -32.41 21.45
N VAL A 928 20.52 -32.93 21.61
CA VAL A 928 20.20 -34.03 22.53
C VAL A 928 20.30 -35.37 21.78
N TYR A 929 21.10 -36.29 22.32
CA TYR A 929 21.33 -37.62 21.76
C TYR A 929 21.12 -38.71 22.80
N ILE A 930 20.99 -39.97 22.36
CA ILE A 930 21.02 -41.15 23.22
C ILE A 930 22.38 -41.82 23.09
N HIS A 931 23.05 -42.08 24.22
CA HIS A 931 24.30 -42.83 24.30
C HIS A 931 24.24 -43.78 25.49
N ARG A 932 24.54 -45.07 25.27
CA ARG A 932 24.42 -46.15 26.27
C ARG A 932 23.07 -46.14 27.03
N GLY A 933 21.98 -45.87 26.30
CA GLY A 933 20.61 -45.83 26.83
C GLY A 933 20.25 -44.59 27.67
N LYS A 934 21.13 -43.58 27.77
CA LYS A 934 20.87 -42.33 28.48
C LYS A 934 20.81 -41.15 27.51
N LYS A 935 19.92 -40.18 27.75
CA LYS A 935 20.01 -38.86 27.10
C LYS A 935 21.32 -38.20 27.52
N ILE A 936 22.07 -37.69 26.55
CA ILE A 936 23.24 -36.83 26.72
C ILE A 936 23.07 -35.59 25.85
N LEU A 937 23.62 -34.47 26.30
CA LEU A 937 23.83 -33.28 25.48
C LEU A 937 25.24 -33.37 24.87
N ARG A 938 25.39 -32.99 23.60
CA ARG A 938 26.67 -32.87 22.89
C ARG A 938 26.64 -31.68 21.95
#